data_AF-A0A423KBC4-F1
#
_entry.id   AF-A0A423KBC4-F1
#
_cell.length_a   1.000
_cell.length_b   1.000
_cell.length_c   1.000
_cell.angle_alpha   90.00
_cell.angle_beta   90.00
_cell.angle_gamma   90.00
#
_symmetry.space_group_name_H-M   'P 1'
#
loop_
_entity.id
_entity.type
_entity.pdbx_description
1 polymer ?
#
loop_
_entity_poly.entity_id
_entity_poly.type
_entity_poly.pdbx_seq_one_letter_code
_entity_poly.pdbx_strand_id
1 'polypeptide(L)'
;MEIGDVIERLGGYISALEKSKDLNVGRKAAEAFCRVLLLNSDVVGAHDKALESNLNTLIESLNQKNIRIAENHLKRIKDDLRTIQTFGNIESHDNDEVLYNEDYERVSAAVDSLVKLVFGSKDKIYIDQKIPSEIYCKLHMSVVGDENWRCEKILSIVYPNRKIFKREASKDFEFYGIDEADGRKIGILFLGRNIGFRQVFETIFKFDDLKKLSSLTFLFPVEISETTGTPVRNRKENIERISKEFTAGLSGVKCVYEFIEDYIWDRCLPESAKEITDPPDEPYFIDQKLHSKGFSLLGLEFVESLVKNKLRAKKPIYVIFGDGGAGKTTFCDQAVQLINKYQSGGLKKKAILISSFDIPDEISPSGGLVDSLQSLYSLVSGVDDIIDAHSFGLNVSSGNVLIIIDGLDEIQSKLKERFVLDRFIDSVRELNDTYLNCSVLMASREINQKAFESNDVHIFHIKGFDEQLIEKYLAKRFKGLDSPLKIVARAREYIAELGSSSQVTPLILRLACELSAEGGMERLKHQQSEYFKFDQALDKVVYQLMDREIGKQFLGLRTCDQYFEILRDIVFQYDGRVTEIELFDLVALALAGTGIDYDEGTSRNYHTSTLLSKNNSEFSVRYDSLEFWVKARYLTYLLNTKHAEKDFNILREFAQNCYRGGVLVKEICKYKEVDTDYESAVLREFSQSVGEVKDEMVGRKLMSALLYINFEGFASGRKENSDRVLGLFAIDAGNEVRNLSVFGEFYPLDFSLFNVRGGYFNGYSALGRSNVPVDEVVFHSCIFNDIDKTFFGKKHLSWSNFDSDCVLCDELREVIEATIEDKEKRRDYVVGDLKKILRAGFKGGAFVWKSDSVYKQQCASLKLKVGLSGLMNTLISEGLLIKELSKVSAGVGFRLEPAYSLEVKEFLTQSLTGERLDKLIAKLLVL
;
A
#
# COMPACT_ATOMS: atom_id res chain seq x y z
N MET A 1 48.74 -39.30 25.75
CA MET A 1 47.38 -38.74 25.64
C MET A 1 47.33 -38.06 24.29
N GLU A 2 46.56 -38.61 23.36
CA GLU A 2 46.42 -38.06 22.02
C GLU A 2 45.44 -36.88 22.04
N ILE A 3 45.67 -35.89 21.17
CA ILE A 3 44.79 -34.71 21.08
C ILE A 3 43.39 -35.08 20.58
N GLY A 4 43.28 -36.06 19.66
CA GLY A 4 42.00 -36.57 19.14
C GLY A 4 41.09 -37.08 20.25
N ASP A 5 41.60 -37.94 21.15
CA ASP A 5 40.85 -38.49 22.29
C ASP A 5 40.35 -37.40 23.25
N VAL A 6 41.10 -36.30 23.39
CA VAL A 6 40.71 -35.18 24.26
C VAL A 6 39.60 -34.38 23.61
N ILE A 7 39.69 -34.14 22.30
CA ILE A 7 38.68 -33.43 21.52
C ILE A 7 37.36 -34.22 21.49
N GLU A 8 37.41 -35.53 21.30
CA GLU A 8 36.21 -36.39 21.32
C GLU A 8 35.51 -36.36 22.69
N ARG A 9 36.29 -36.44 23.78
CA ARG A 9 35.77 -36.28 25.15
C ARG A 9 35.18 -34.90 25.39
N LEU A 10 35.79 -33.84 24.85
CA LEU A 10 35.27 -32.48 24.94
C LEU A 10 33.89 -32.37 24.29
N GLY A 11 33.70 -32.96 23.10
CA GLY A 11 32.38 -33.03 22.45
C GLY A 11 31.34 -33.72 23.33
N GLY A 12 31.70 -34.86 23.93
CA GLY A 12 30.86 -35.57 24.90
C GLY A 12 30.49 -34.72 26.13
N TYR A 13 31.44 -33.96 26.69
CA TYR A 13 31.17 -33.07 27.83
C TYR A 13 30.25 -31.91 27.46
N ILE A 14 30.43 -31.30 26.29
CA ILE A 14 29.55 -30.22 25.82
C ILE A 14 28.11 -30.74 25.67
N SER A 15 27.90 -31.88 25.01
CA SER A 15 26.56 -32.47 24.89
C SER A 15 25.95 -32.85 26.24
N ALA A 16 26.77 -33.36 27.16
CA ALA A 16 26.31 -33.71 28.50
C ALA A 16 25.92 -32.46 29.32
N LEU A 17 26.67 -31.37 29.23
CA LEU A 17 26.35 -30.10 29.89
C LEU A 17 24.99 -29.56 29.42
N GLU A 18 24.72 -29.58 28.12
CA GLU A 18 23.44 -29.10 27.57
C GLU A 18 22.24 -29.94 28.02
N LYS A 19 22.42 -31.25 28.15
CA LYS A 19 21.35 -32.18 28.55
C LYS A 19 21.09 -32.18 30.05
N SER A 20 22.15 -32.18 30.85
CA SER A 20 22.07 -32.36 32.31
C SER A 20 22.06 -31.05 33.08
N LYS A 21 22.57 -29.96 32.50
CA LYS A 21 22.85 -28.67 33.15
C LYS A 21 23.83 -28.76 34.34
N ASP A 22 24.57 -29.86 34.44
CA ASP A 22 25.56 -30.13 35.49
C ASP A 22 26.83 -29.27 35.28
N LEU A 23 27.15 -28.41 36.26
CA LEU A 23 28.29 -27.48 36.15
C LEU A 23 29.64 -28.18 36.34
N ASN A 24 29.71 -29.33 37.03
CA ASN A 24 30.89 -30.18 37.06
C ASN A 24 31.23 -30.73 35.67
N VAL A 25 30.24 -30.97 34.80
CA VAL A 25 30.49 -31.32 33.40
C VAL A 25 31.13 -30.13 32.67
N GLY A 26 30.68 -28.90 32.96
CA GLY A 26 31.33 -27.68 32.49
C GLY A 26 32.80 -27.60 32.90
N ARG A 27 33.13 -27.93 34.16
CA ARG A 27 34.52 -28.02 34.66
C ARG A 27 35.36 -29.01 33.87
N LYS A 28 34.83 -30.20 33.58
CA LYS A 28 35.51 -31.22 32.75
C LYS A 28 35.73 -30.73 31.31
N ALA A 29 34.79 -29.98 30.75
CA ALA A 29 34.96 -29.33 29.45
C ALA A 29 36.10 -28.29 29.49
N ALA A 30 36.18 -27.46 30.54
CA ALA A 30 37.27 -26.49 30.73
C ALA A 30 38.66 -27.16 30.82
N GLU A 31 38.77 -28.29 31.54
CA GLU A 31 40.00 -29.09 31.57
C GLU A 31 40.38 -29.59 30.18
N ALA A 32 39.42 -30.12 29.44
CA ALA A 32 39.64 -30.60 28.08
C ALA A 32 40.07 -29.47 27.13
N PHE A 33 39.47 -28.27 27.20
CA PHE A 33 39.93 -27.10 26.44
C PHE A 33 41.40 -26.75 26.73
N CYS A 34 41.81 -26.74 27.99
CA CYS A 34 43.21 -26.48 28.34
C CYS A 34 44.15 -27.53 27.73
N ARG A 35 43.76 -28.81 27.79
CA ARG A 35 44.54 -29.92 27.24
C ARG A 35 44.62 -29.85 25.72
N VAL A 36 43.54 -29.50 25.03
CA VAL A 36 43.57 -29.28 23.57
C VAL A 36 44.61 -28.21 23.22
N LEU A 37 44.61 -27.07 23.92
CA LEU A 37 45.55 -25.98 23.64
C LEU A 37 47.02 -26.36 23.91
N LEU A 38 47.28 -27.13 24.96
CA LEU A 38 48.63 -27.57 25.32
C LEU A 38 49.16 -28.67 24.39
N LEU A 39 48.31 -29.64 24.04
CA LEU A 39 48.65 -30.73 23.10
C LEU A 39 48.74 -30.25 21.65
N ASN A 40 48.17 -29.10 21.32
CA ASN A 40 48.27 -28.49 20.00
C ASN A 40 49.50 -27.56 19.87
N SER A 41 50.32 -27.44 20.91
CA SER A 41 51.45 -26.52 20.91
C SER A 41 52.71 -27.16 20.35
N ASP A 42 53.36 -26.50 19.39
CA ASP A 42 54.67 -26.91 18.87
C ASP A 42 55.83 -26.63 19.84
N VAL A 43 55.54 -26.16 21.07
CA VAL A 43 56.57 -25.83 22.07
C VAL A 43 56.97 -27.07 22.86
N VAL A 44 58.28 -27.33 22.90
CA VAL A 44 58.88 -28.42 23.68
C VAL A 44 58.49 -28.32 25.16
N GLY A 45 57.94 -29.40 25.72
CA GLY A 45 57.49 -29.49 27.12
C GLY A 45 56.06 -29.00 27.39
N ALA A 46 55.35 -28.43 26.41
CA ALA A 46 53.94 -28.06 26.56
C ALA A 46 53.03 -29.28 26.73
N HIS A 47 53.33 -30.39 26.02
CA HIS A 47 52.59 -31.65 26.13
C HIS A 47 52.65 -32.25 27.53
N ASP A 48 53.79 -32.15 28.22
CA ASP A 48 53.93 -32.67 29.59
C ASP A 48 53.00 -31.95 30.57
N LYS A 49 52.76 -30.65 30.34
CA LYS A 49 51.83 -29.84 31.13
C LYS A 49 50.36 -30.22 30.91
N ALA A 50 50.03 -30.91 29.81
CA ALA A 50 48.68 -31.39 29.57
C ALA A 50 48.30 -32.58 30.48
N LEU A 51 49.29 -33.24 31.12
CA LEU A 51 49.07 -34.37 32.03
C LEU A 51 48.61 -33.95 33.43
N GLU A 52 48.65 -32.65 33.76
CA GLU A 52 48.20 -32.13 35.04
C GLU A 52 46.71 -32.45 35.29
N SER A 53 46.38 -32.77 36.54
CA SER A 53 45.03 -33.16 36.97
C SER A 53 44.19 -32.00 37.48
N ASN A 54 44.80 -30.88 37.87
CA ASN A 54 44.12 -29.72 38.44
C ASN A 54 43.85 -28.65 37.37
N LEU A 55 42.59 -28.23 37.23
CA LEU A 55 42.16 -27.18 36.29
C LEU A 55 42.90 -25.85 36.51
N ASN A 56 43.18 -25.44 37.75
CA ASN A 56 43.91 -24.20 38.01
C ASN A 56 45.33 -24.25 37.44
N THR A 57 46.02 -25.37 37.67
CA THR A 57 47.38 -25.61 37.16
C THR A 57 47.39 -25.68 35.63
N LEU A 58 46.36 -26.26 35.02
CA LEU A 58 46.16 -26.25 33.57
C LEU A 58 45.99 -24.83 33.03
N ILE A 59 45.13 -24.00 33.65
CA ILE A 59 44.90 -22.59 33.26
C ILE A 59 46.19 -21.76 33.40
N GLU A 60 46.94 -21.94 34.49
CA GLU A 60 48.23 -21.26 34.71
C GLU A 60 49.30 -21.67 33.67
N SER A 61 49.26 -22.94 33.25
CA SER A 61 50.13 -23.48 32.21
C SER A 61 49.84 -22.90 30.81
N LEU A 62 48.66 -22.31 30.58
CA LEU A 62 48.35 -21.62 29.33
C LEU A 62 49.04 -20.25 29.25
N ASN A 63 50.32 -20.15 28.94
CA ASN A 63 51.02 -18.86 28.82
C ASN A 63 51.87 -18.80 27.54
N GLN A 64 52.36 -17.62 27.17
CA GLN A 64 53.13 -17.41 25.93
C GLN A 64 54.40 -18.29 25.84
N LYS A 65 54.94 -18.75 26.97
CA LYS A 65 56.09 -19.67 26.96
C LYS A 65 55.70 -21.06 26.52
N ASN A 66 54.46 -21.48 26.77
CA ASN A 66 53.97 -22.83 26.48
C ASN A 66 53.09 -22.89 25.23
N ILE A 67 52.51 -21.77 24.78
CA ILE A 67 51.58 -21.74 23.65
C ILE A 67 51.77 -20.45 22.85
N ARG A 68 51.91 -20.56 21.52
CA ARG A 68 52.13 -19.43 20.60
C ARG A 68 50.82 -18.75 20.20
N ILE A 69 50.07 -18.24 21.18
CA ILE A 69 48.81 -17.51 20.97
C ILE A 69 49.00 -16.05 21.38
N ALA A 70 48.42 -15.12 20.61
CA ALA A 70 48.45 -13.70 20.93
C ALA A 70 47.88 -13.41 22.34
N GLU A 71 48.55 -12.55 23.10
CA GLU A 71 48.25 -12.31 24.53
C GLU A 71 46.80 -11.94 24.79
N ASN A 72 46.25 -11.00 24.00
CA ASN A 72 44.86 -10.56 24.14
C ASN A 72 43.85 -11.69 23.90
N HIS A 73 44.19 -12.65 23.03
CA HIS A 73 43.31 -13.79 22.77
C HIS A 73 43.42 -14.84 23.88
N LEU A 74 44.65 -15.12 24.33
CA LEU A 74 44.89 -16.02 25.46
C LEU A 74 44.25 -15.51 26.75
N LYS A 75 44.25 -14.18 26.97
CA LYS A 75 43.55 -13.54 28.09
C LYS A 75 42.05 -13.83 28.07
N ARG A 76 41.39 -13.65 26.91
CA ARG A 76 39.96 -13.95 26.76
C ARG A 76 39.64 -15.42 27.03
N ILE A 77 40.44 -16.34 26.51
CA ILE A 77 40.32 -17.78 26.79
C ILE A 77 40.42 -18.04 28.30
N LYS A 78 41.40 -17.44 28.99
CA LYS A 78 41.55 -17.58 30.44
C LYS A 78 40.39 -17.02 31.23
N ASP A 79 39.83 -15.88 30.81
CA ASP A 79 38.70 -15.26 31.49
C ASP A 79 37.45 -16.15 31.42
N ASP A 80 37.19 -16.78 30.25
CA ASP A 80 36.10 -17.75 30.10
C ASP A 80 36.37 -19.04 30.91
N LEU A 81 37.60 -19.56 30.90
CA LEU A 81 37.98 -20.73 31.71
C LEU A 81 37.84 -20.47 33.22
N ARG A 82 38.20 -19.27 33.70
CA ARG A 82 38.04 -18.87 35.11
C ARG A 82 36.59 -18.70 35.51
N THR A 83 35.75 -18.22 34.58
CA THR A 83 34.30 -18.18 34.78
C THR A 83 33.77 -19.59 35.05
N ILE A 84 34.13 -20.56 34.21
CA ILE A 84 33.72 -21.97 34.40
C ILE A 84 34.30 -22.56 35.69
N GLN A 85 35.57 -22.29 36.01
CA GLN A 85 36.22 -22.78 37.23
C GLN A 85 35.51 -22.28 38.50
N THR A 86 35.07 -21.02 38.51
CA THR A 86 34.42 -20.41 39.67
C THR A 86 33.13 -21.13 40.01
N PHE A 87 32.26 -21.38 39.03
CA PHE A 87 30.96 -22.02 39.26
C PHE A 87 31.02 -23.55 39.28
N GLY A 88 31.93 -24.17 38.53
CA GLY A 88 32.09 -25.62 38.46
C GLY A 88 32.76 -26.25 39.69
N ASN A 89 33.45 -25.47 40.52
CA ASN A 89 34.04 -25.96 41.78
C ASN A 89 33.07 -25.95 42.96
N ILE A 90 31.95 -25.21 42.86
CA ILE A 90 30.96 -25.05 43.94
C ILE A 90 30.29 -26.39 44.28
N GLU A 91 30.01 -27.24 43.28
CA GLU A 91 29.45 -28.58 43.51
C GLU A 91 30.47 -29.60 44.05
N SER A 92 31.78 -29.33 44.00
CA SER A 92 32.84 -30.29 44.37
C SER A 92 33.32 -30.18 45.81
N HIS A 93 32.89 -29.12 46.51
CA HIS A 93 33.15 -28.88 47.93
C HIS A 93 31.80 -28.78 48.64
N ASP A 94 31.68 -29.29 49.87
CA ASP A 94 30.50 -29.15 50.75
C ASP A 94 30.27 -27.68 51.16
N ASN A 95 30.07 -26.78 50.19
CA ASN A 95 29.77 -25.38 50.39
C ASN A 95 28.26 -25.19 50.22
N ASP A 96 27.60 -24.55 51.19
CA ASP A 96 26.17 -24.25 51.21
C ASP A 96 25.71 -23.21 50.14
N GLU A 97 26.47 -23.02 49.05
CA GLU A 97 26.14 -22.07 47.98
C GLU A 97 25.11 -22.67 47.01
N VAL A 98 23.93 -22.03 46.93
CA VAL A 98 22.84 -22.42 46.03
C VAL A 98 23.14 -21.90 44.61
N LEU A 99 23.24 -22.82 43.65
CA LEU A 99 23.38 -22.50 42.22
C LEU A 99 22.05 -22.07 41.60
N TYR A 100 22.06 -21.00 40.81
CA TYR A 100 20.89 -20.49 40.09
C TYR A 100 20.96 -20.78 38.58
N ASN A 101 19.82 -20.74 37.89
CA ASN A 101 19.77 -20.88 36.42
C ASN A 101 20.66 -19.85 35.69
N GLU A 102 20.83 -18.64 36.26
CA GLU A 102 21.71 -17.62 35.71
C GLU A 102 23.19 -18.05 35.70
N ASP A 103 23.62 -18.90 36.66
CA ASP A 103 24.99 -19.41 36.72
C ASP A 103 25.24 -20.44 35.62
N TYR A 104 24.24 -21.29 35.35
CA TYR A 104 24.26 -22.18 34.18
C TYR A 104 24.35 -21.38 32.87
N GLU A 105 23.55 -20.33 32.70
CA GLU A 105 23.60 -19.51 31.49
C GLU A 105 24.98 -18.87 31.31
N ARG A 106 25.62 -18.41 32.38
CA ARG A 106 27.00 -17.88 32.34
C ARG A 106 28.01 -18.95 31.95
N VAL A 107 27.95 -20.15 32.53
CA VAL A 107 28.83 -21.27 32.19
C VAL A 107 28.61 -21.72 30.74
N SER A 108 27.37 -21.86 30.31
CA SER A 108 27.02 -22.20 28.93
C SER A 108 27.54 -21.15 27.94
N ALA A 109 27.36 -19.87 28.24
CA ALA A 109 27.88 -18.78 27.42
C ALA A 109 29.41 -18.76 27.36
N ALA A 110 30.09 -19.05 28.48
CA ALA A 110 31.55 -19.18 28.52
C ALA A 110 32.05 -20.39 27.72
N VAL A 111 31.37 -21.54 27.80
CA VAL A 111 31.67 -22.73 26.98
C VAL A 111 31.48 -22.43 25.50
N ASP A 112 30.37 -21.80 25.11
CA ASP A 112 30.12 -21.41 23.72
C ASP A 112 31.15 -20.38 23.21
N SER A 113 31.55 -19.44 24.06
CA SER A 113 32.64 -18.50 23.78
C SER A 113 33.96 -19.24 23.58
N LEU A 114 34.30 -20.21 24.43
CA LEU A 114 35.50 -21.04 24.29
C LEU A 114 35.49 -21.90 23.03
N VAL A 115 34.35 -22.49 22.65
CA VAL A 115 34.22 -23.19 21.37
C VAL A 115 34.63 -22.27 20.22
N LYS A 116 34.11 -21.03 20.20
CA LYS A 116 34.44 -20.03 19.18
C LYS A 116 35.89 -19.55 19.25
N LEU A 117 36.42 -19.32 20.44
CA LEU A 117 37.80 -18.85 20.63
C LEU A 117 38.83 -19.93 20.30
N VAL A 118 38.57 -21.21 20.59
CA VAL A 118 39.54 -22.29 20.39
C VAL A 118 39.43 -22.90 19.00
N PHE A 119 38.23 -23.22 18.55
CA PHE A 119 38.00 -23.92 17.27
C PHE A 119 37.56 -22.98 16.13
N GLY A 120 36.91 -21.86 16.47
CA GLY A 120 36.51 -20.84 15.49
C GLY A 120 37.61 -19.82 15.16
N SER A 121 38.61 -19.64 16.04
CA SER A 121 39.71 -18.69 15.85
C SER A 121 40.82 -19.25 14.96
N LYS A 122 40.47 -19.53 13.70
CA LYS A 122 41.38 -20.12 12.71
C LYS A 122 42.60 -19.21 12.36
N ASP A 123 42.56 -17.94 12.78
CA ASP A 123 43.69 -17.01 12.66
C ASP A 123 44.76 -17.16 13.77
N LYS A 124 44.46 -17.90 14.85
CA LYS A 124 45.30 -17.91 16.07
C LYS A 124 45.59 -19.30 16.62
N ILE A 125 44.70 -20.26 16.41
CA ILE A 125 44.85 -21.64 16.87
C ILE A 125 44.40 -22.54 15.71
N TYR A 126 45.28 -23.43 15.29
CA TYR A 126 44.99 -24.39 14.23
C TYR A 126 45.11 -25.79 14.79
N ILE A 127 44.01 -26.55 14.72
CA ILE A 127 43.89 -27.90 15.26
C ILE A 127 43.73 -28.86 14.09
N ASP A 128 44.76 -29.68 13.83
CA ASP A 128 44.75 -30.68 12.76
C ASP A 128 44.06 -31.98 13.21
N GLN A 129 42.80 -31.88 13.57
CA GLN A 129 41.97 -33.01 14.01
C GLN A 129 40.54 -32.84 13.53
N LYS A 130 39.87 -33.96 13.28
CA LYS A 130 38.44 -33.97 13.02
C LYS A 130 37.69 -33.52 14.29
N ILE A 131 36.88 -32.48 14.15
CA ILE A 131 36.10 -31.92 15.26
C ILE A 131 34.79 -32.72 15.40
N PRO A 132 34.41 -33.18 16.60
CA PRO A 132 33.15 -33.85 16.85
C PRO A 132 31.95 -33.01 16.42
N SER A 133 30.87 -33.66 15.99
CA SER A 133 29.64 -33.00 15.52
C SER A 133 29.07 -32.00 16.54
N GLU A 134 29.17 -32.31 17.83
CA GLU A 134 28.67 -31.49 18.94
C GLU A 134 29.33 -30.11 18.98
N ILE A 135 30.61 -30.05 18.61
CA ILE A 135 31.39 -28.81 18.54
C ILE A 135 31.25 -28.20 17.14
N TYR A 136 31.34 -29.03 16.11
CA TYR A 136 31.34 -28.58 14.71
C TYR A 136 30.02 -27.91 14.33
N CYS A 137 28.88 -28.45 14.74
CA CYS A 137 27.56 -27.85 14.48
C CYS A 137 27.34 -26.51 15.23
N LYS A 138 28.03 -26.28 16.35
CA LYS A 138 28.01 -24.98 17.06
C LYS A 138 28.81 -23.89 16.33
N LEU A 139 29.80 -24.28 15.53
CA LEU A 139 30.63 -23.38 14.73
C LEU A 139 30.07 -23.18 13.32
N HIS A 140 29.41 -24.20 12.80
CA HIS A 140 28.98 -24.31 11.42
C HIS A 140 27.60 -24.98 11.38
N MET A 141 26.56 -24.23 11.75
CA MET A 141 25.18 -24.72 11.89
C MET A 141 24.58 -25.35 10.61
N SER A 142 25.17 -25.09 9.44
CA SER A 142 24.60 -25.47 8.14
C SER A 142 25.16 -26.77 7.56
N VAL A 143 26.27 -27.31 8.08
CA VAL A 143 26.98 -28.42 7.41
C VAL A 143 26.48 -29.77 7.92
N VAL A 144 25.77 -30.51 7.06
CA VAL A 144 25.27 -31.87 7.31
C VAL A 144 26.40 -32.88 7.09
N GLY A 145 26.37 -34.00 7.83
CA GLY A 145 27.49 -34.97 7.97
C GLY A 145 27.94 -35.76 6.74
N ASP A 146 27.38 -35.54 5.54
CA ASP A 146 27.86 -36.09 4.26
C ASP A 146 27.88 -34.98 3.20
N GLU A 147 29.04 -34.36 2.98
CA GLU A 147 29.23 -33.33 1.95
C GLU A 147 29.32 -33.98 0.56
N ASN A 148 28.50 -33.55 -0.40
CA ASN A 148 28.64 -33.96 -1.80
C ASN A 148 29.28 -32.83 -2.59
N TRP A 149 30.58 -32.90 -2.88
CA TRP A 149 31.31 -31.85 -3.62
C TRP A 149 31.10 -31.89 -5.14
N ARG A 150 30.25 -32.81 -5.65
CA ARG A 150 29.99 -32.99 -7.09
C ARG A 150 31.29 -33.11 -7.92
N CYS A 151 32.31 -33.79 -7.38
CA CYS A 151 33.64 -33.91 -7.97
C CYS A 151 33.60 -34.34 -9.44
N GLU A 152 32.84 -35.39 -9.75
CA GLU A 152 32.73 -35.91 -11.12
C GLU A 152 32.15 -34.89 -12.10
N LYS A 153 31.20 -34.04 -11.66
CA LYS A 153 30.64 -32.98 -12.50
C LYS A 153 31.70 -31.93 -12.82
N ILE A 154 32.46 -31.48 -11.82
CA ILE A 154 33.60 -30.55 -12.02
C ILE A 154 34.59 -31.15 -13.02
N LEU A 155 34.99 -32.41 -12.83
CA LEU A 155 35.94 -33.08 -13.71
C LEU A 155 35.41 -33.24 -15.13
N SER A 156 34.12 -33.54 -15.31
CA SER A 156 33.51 -33.69 -16.63
C SER A 156 33.52 -32.40 -17.45
N ILE A 157 33.45 -31.24 -16.78
CA ILE A 157 33.50 -29.92 -17.42
C ILE A 157 34.94 -29.51 -17.73
N VAL A 158 35.85 -29.64 -16.76
CA VAL A 158 37.24 -29.16 -16.93
C VAL A 158 38.07 -30.12 -17.78
N TYR A 159 37.81 -31.43 -17.70
CA TYR A 159 38.54 -32.49 -18.38
C TYR A 159 37.61 -33.38 -19.21
N PRO A 160 36.91 -32.83 -20.21
CA PRO A 160 35.94 -33.58 -20.99
C PRO A 160 36.63 -34.72 -21.75
N ASN A 161 35.99 -35.89 -21.76
CA ASN A 161 36.47 -37.10 -22.44
C ASN A 161 37.85 -37.60 -21.98
N ARG A 162 38.33 -37.21 -20.80
CA ARG A 162 39.58 -37.74 -20.23
C ARG A 162 39.32 -39.03 -19.43
N LYS A 163 40.28 -39.95 -19.49
CA LYS A 163 40.19 -41.21 -18.77
C LYS A 163 40.65 -41.02 -17.32
N ILE A 164 39.79 -41.38 -16.39
CA ILE A 164 40.15 -41.50 -14.97
C ILE A 164 40.84 -42.85 -14.80
N PHE A 165 42.15 -42.86 -14.52
CA PHE A 165 42.92 -44.08 -14.32
C PHE A 165 42.90 -44.56 -12.86
N LYS A 166 42.60 -43.66 -11.91
CA LYS A 166 42.51 -43.95 -10.48
C LYS A 166 41.43 -43.09 -9.85
N ARG A 167 40.58 -43.70 -9.02
CA ARG A 167 39.62 -43.02 -8.16
C ARG A 167 39.70 -43.64 -6.78
N GLU A 168 39.78 -42.82 -5.75
CA GLU A 168 39.69 -43.22 -4.35
C GLU A 168 38.78 -42.24 -3.62
N ALA A 169 37.74 -42.75 -2.99
CA ALA A 169 36.72 -41.92 -2.35
C ALA A 169 36.51 -42.35 -0.91
N SER A 170 36.40 -41.37 -0.02
CA SER A 170 36.06 -41.53 1.39
C SER A 170 35.18 -40.36 1.83
N LYS A 171 34.66 -40.41 3.06
CA LYS A 171 33.90 -39.28 3.63
C LYS A 171 34.74 -38.02 3.83
N ASP A 172 36.05 -38.16 3.98
CA ASP A 172 36.96 -37.05 4.31
C ASP A 172 37.63 -36.46 3.05
N PHE A 173 37.75 -37.26 1.98
CA PHE A 173 38.39 -36.83 0.74
C PHE A 173 37.95 -37.66 -0.49
N GLU A 174 38.09 -37.07 -1.67
CA GLU A 174 38.03 -37.78 -2.95
C GLU A 174 39.26 -37.47 -3.82
N PHE A 175 39.94 -38.50 -4.30
CA PHE A 175 41.11 -38.39 -5.16
C PHE A 175 40.82 -38.96 -6.55
N TYR A 176 41.25 -38.22 -7.58
CA TYR A 176 41.13 -38.58 -8.98
C TYR A 176 42.48 -38.43 -9.70
N GLY A 177 42.91 -39.51 -10.35
CA GLY A 177 44.03 -39.53 -11.29
C GLY A 177 43.52 -39.54 -12.72
N ILE A 178 43.94 -38.56 -13.53
CA ILE A 178 43.44 -38.32 -14.89
C ILE A 178 44.60 -38.36 -15.90
N ASP A 179 44.38 -39.00 -17.04
CA ASP A 179 45.30 -38.97 -18.18
C ASP A 179 44.99 -37.74 -19.07
N GLU A 180 45.98 -36.86 -19.29
CA GLU A 180 45.88 -35.76 -20.26
C GLU A 180 46.12 -36.23 -21.70
N ALA A 181 45.69 -35.41 -22.68
CA ALA A 181 45.81 -35.73 -24.10
C ALA A 181 47.26 -35.87 -24.59
N ASP A 182 48.21 -35.21 -23.92
CA ASP A 182 49.63 -35.30 -24.22
C ASP A 182 50.36 -36.43 -23.47
N GLY A 183 49.61 -37.29 -22.77
CA GLY A 183 50.14 -38.42 -22.02
C GLY A 183 50.62 -38.10 -20.61
N ARG A 184 50.56 -36.83 -20.18
CA ARG A 184 50.82 -36.47 -18.78
C ARG A 184 49.71 -37.00 -17.87
N LYS A 185 50.05 -37.23 -16.60
CA LYS A 185 49.09 -37.67 -15.58
C LYS A 185 48.93 -36.60 -14.53
N ILE A 186 47.70 -36.22 -14.23
CA ILE A 186 47.40 -35.21 -13.20
C ILE A 186 46.56 -35.82 -12.09
N GLY A 187 46.78 -35.33 -10.86
CA GLY A 187 46.00 -35.70 -9.69
C GLY A 187 45.15 -34.53 -9.22
N ILE A 188 43.92 -34.81 -8.80
CA ILE A 188 43.03 -33.84 -8.17
C ILE A 188 42.53 -34.44 -6.87
N LEU A 189 42.75 -33.72 -5.78
CA LEU A 189 42.38 -34.12 -4.43
C LEU A 189 41.38 -33.13 -3.84
N PHE A 190 40.16 -33.59 -3.64
CA PHE A 190 39.10 -32.87 -2.95
C PHE A 190 39.15 -33.18 -1.46
N LEU A 191 39.10 -32.15 -0.62
CA LEU A 191 39.20 -32.24 0.84
C LEU A 191 37.95 -31.66 1.50
N GLY A 192 37.33 -32.42 2.40
CA GLY A 192 36.14 -31.98 3.15
C GLY A 192 36.41 -30.87 4.18
N ARG A 193 35.36 -30.21 4.68
CA ARG A 193 35.50 -29.11 5.67
C ARG A 193 36.06 -29.57 7.02
N ASN A 194 35.60 -30.70 7.54
CA ASN A 194 35.91 -31.20 8.89
C ASN A 194 36.76 -32.47 8.87
N ILE A 195 38.07 -32.33 8.63
CA ILE A 195 39.01 -33.45 8.47
C ILE A 195 40.33 -33.19 9.21
N GLY A 196 41.01 -34.27 9.59
CA GLY A 196 42.44 -34.22 9.97
C GLY A 196 43.30 -34.37 8.71
N PHE A 197 43.98 -33.30 8.30
CA PHE A 197 44.74 -33.28 7.05
C PHE A 197 45.91 -34.25 7.08
N ARG A 198 46.64 -34.35 8.20
CA ARG A 198 47.75 -35.31 8.33
C ARG A 198 47.28 -36.75 8.12
N GLN A 199 46.17 -37.15 8.74
CA GLN A 199 45.60 -38.50 8.60
C GLN A 199 45.18 -38.80 7.15
N VAL A 200 44.55 -37.82 6.50
CA VAL A 200 44.14 -37.93 5.09
C VAL A 200 45.37 -38.06 4.18
N PHE A 201 46.40 -37.24 4.39
CA PHE A 201 47.63 -37.30 3.60
C PHE A 201 48.43 -38.58 3.85
N GLU A 202 48.52 -39.08 5.08
CA GLU A 202 49.12 -40.39 5.38
C GLU A 202 48.45 -41.54 4.61
N THR A 203 47.16 -41.40 4.29
CA THR A 203 46.41 -42.38 3.48
C THR A 203 46.73 -42.21 1.99
N ILE A 204 46.60 -40.98 1.48
CA ILE A 204 46.74 -40.70 0.05
C ILE A 204 48.18 -40.90 -0.43
N PHE A 205 49.17 -40.41 0.32
CA PHE A 205 50.57 -40.44 -0.10
C PHE A 205 51.21 -41.83 -0.06
N LYS A 206 50.46 -42.86 0.35
CA LYS A 206 50.83 -44.28 0.17
C LYS A 206 50.58 -44.79 -1.25
N PHE A 207 49.84 -44.06 -2.09
CA PHE A 207 49.54 -44.51 -3.44
C PHE A 207 50.76 -44.40 -4.36
N ASP A 208 51.22 -45.52 -4.91
CA ASP A 208 52.38 -45.59 -5.81
C ASP A 208 52.22 -44.74 -7.08
N ASP A 209 50.98 -44.51 -7.51
CA ASP A 209 50.66 -43.74 -8.72
C ASP A 209 50.95 -42.24 -8.59
N LEU A 210 51.08 -41.71 -7.37
CA LEU A 210 51.38 -40.29 -7.14
C LEU A 210 52.75 -39.88 -7.71
N LYS A 211 53.72 -40.80 -7.70
CA LYS A 211 55.06 -40.57 -8.27
C LYS A 211 55.04 -40.40 -9.79
N LYS A 212 53.96 -40.85 -10.45
CA LYS A 212 53.78 -40.78 -11.91
C LYS A 212 53.09 -39.49 -12.36
N LEU A 213 52.64 -38.65 -11.41
CA LEU A 213 51.94 -37.41 -11.72
C LEU A 213 52.89 -36.31 -12.16
N SER A 214 52.43 -35.44 -13.06
CA SER A 214 53.09 -34.16 -13.36
C SER A 214 52.61 -33.03 -12.45
N SER A 215 51.36 -33.11 -11.96
CA SER A 215 50.80 -32.13 -11.04
C SER A 215 49.74 -32.73 -10.12
N LEU A 216 49.58 -32.11 -8.95
CA LEU A 216 48.56 -32.45 -7.95
C LEU A 216 47.84 -31.17 -7.50
N THR A 217 46.54 -31.09 -7.76
CA THR A 217 45.70 -29.95 -7.35
C THR A 217 44.91 -30.33 -6.11
N PHE A 218 45.07 -29.56 -5.04
CA PHE A 218 44.30 -29.66 -3.81
C PHE A 218 43.13 -28.68 -3.90
N LEU A 219 41.91 -29.22 -3.83
CA LEU A 219 40.67 -28.47 -3.86
C LEU A 219 39.95 -28.61 -2.51
N PHE A 220 39.61 -27.49 -1.90
CA PHE A 220 38.91 -27.45 -0.60
C PHE A 220 37.90 -26.30 -0.56
N PRO A 221 36.80 -26.43 0.17
CA PRO A 221 35.77 -25.39 0.23
C PRO A 221 36.23 -24.14 0.98
N VAL A 222 35.68 -22.98 0.60
CA VAL A 222 35.86 -21.71 1.34
C VAL A 222 35.14 -21.80 2.68
N GLU A 223 35.84 -21.44 3.75
CA GLU A 223 35.23 -21.22 5.06
C GLU A 223 35.27 -19.73 5.40
N ILE A 224 34.14 -19.17 5.82
CA ILE A 224 34.05 -17.79 6.29
C ILE A 224 34.14 -17.80 7.82
N SER A 225 35.04 -16.99 8.38
CA SER A 225 35.13 -16.80 9.83
C SER A 225 33.92 -16.02 10.34
N GLU A 226 33.19 -16.55 11.32
CA GLU A 226 32.10 -15.82 11.98
C GLU A 226 32.58 -14.56 12.71
N THR A 227 33.86 -14.52 13.09
CA THR A 227 34.43 -13.41 13.87
C THR A 227 34.84 -12.24 12.98
N THR A 228 35.37 -12.52 11.79
CA THR A 228 35.91 -11.49 10.89
C THR A 228 35.05 -11.26 9.65
N GLY A 229 34.15 -12.19 9.31
CA GLY A 229 33.34 -12.14 8.08
C GLY A 229 34.16 -12.28 6.80
N THR A 230 35.35 -12.86 6.88
CA THR A 230 36.28 -13.04 5.75
C THR A 230 36.64 -14.51 5.54
N PRO A 231 37.03 -14.91 4.32
CA PRO A 231 37.61 -16.24 4.07
C PRO A 231 38.78 -16.52 5.00
N VAL A 232 38.81 -17.72 5.55
CA VAL A 232 39.88 -18.20 6.43
C VAL A 232 41.12 -18.50 5.58
N ARG A 233 41.99 -17.50 5.40
CA ARG A 233 43.20 -17.61 4.57
C ARG A 233 44.18 -18.67 5.09
N ASN A 234 44.25 -18.86 6.40
CA ASN A 234 45.15 -19.81 7.03
C ASN A 234 44.86 -21.27 6.66
N ARG A 235 43.66 -21.63 6.18
CA ARG A 235 43.36 -23.02 5.79
C ARG A 235 44.24 -23.44 4.62
N LYS A 236 44.35 -22.58 3.59
CA LYS A 236 45.22 -22.81 2.43
C LYS A 236 46.67 -22.93 2.86
N GLU A 237 47.16 -21.99 3.65
CA GLU A 237 48.54 -21.99 4.18
C GLU A 237 48.84 -23.24 5.01
N ASN A 238 47.88 -23.73 5.79
CA ASN A 238 48.03 -24.95 6.60
C ASN A 238 48.03 -26.22 5.75
N ILE A 239 47.12 -26.34 4.79
CA ILE A 239 47.12 -27.44 3.83
C ILE A 239 48.47 -27.48 3.12
N GLU A 240 48.94 -26.32 2.64
CA GLU A 240 50.27 -26.16 2.02
C GLU A 240 51.43 -26.53 2.96
N ARG A 241 51.33 -26.21 4.25
CA ARG A 241 52.36 -26.51 5.25
C ARG A 241 52.44 -28.01 5.52
N ILE A 242 51.31 -28.65 5.81
CA ILE A 242 51.26 -30.08 6.16
C ILE A 242 51.57 -30.92 4.93
N SER A 243 51.00 -30.59 3.77
CA SER A 243 51.24 -31.34 2.53
C SER A 243 52.72 -31.34 2.14
N LYS A 244 53.47 -30.27 2.41
CA LYS A 244 54.92 -30.18 2.14
C LYS A 244 55.72 -31.30 2.80
N GLU A 245 55.32 -31.74 4.00
CA GLU A 245 55.96 -32.86 4.71
C GLU A 245 55.85 -34.16 3.91
N PHE A 246 54.74 -34.35 3.19
CA PHE A 246 54.46 -35.54 2.39
C PHE A 246 54.93 -35.40 0.94
N THR A 247 54.83 -34.22 0.34
CA THR A 247 55.22 -33.97 -1.05
C THR A 247 56.73 -33.85 -1.23
N ALA A 248 57.51 -33.66 -0.16
CA ALA A 248 58.98 -33.58 -0.24
C ALA A 248 59.61 -34.81 -0.94
N GLY A 249 58.96 -35.97 -0.88
CA GLY A 249 59.39 -37.20 -1.58
C GLY A 249 58.95 -37.31 -3.04
N LEU A 250 58.16 -36.36 -3.56
CA LEU A 250 57.61 -36.37 -4.93
C LEU A 250 58.35 -35.37 -5.82
N SER A 251 59.64 -35.63 -6.09
CA SER A 251 60.48 -34.78 -6.94
C SER A 251 59.89 -34.69 -8.36
N GLY A 252 59.38 -33.50 -8.74
CA GLY A 252 58.85 -33.22 -10.09
C GLY A 252 57.33 -33.00 -10.18
N VAL A 253 56.57 -33.22 -9.10
CA VAL A 253 55.11 -32.97 -9.08
C VAL A 253 54.82 -31.52 -8.73
N LYS A 254 54.18 -30.76 -9.62
CA LYS A 254 53.71 -29.38 -9.31
C LYS A 254 52.44 -29.44 -8.45
N CYS A 255 52.50 -28.92 -7.23
CA CYS A 255 51.34 -28.82 -6.35
C CYS A 255 50.63 -27.47 -6.49
N VAL A 256 49.31 -27.47 -6.57
CA VAL A 256 48.45 -26.27 -6.64
C VAL A 256 47.37 -26.36 -5.56
N TYR A 257 47.04 -25.24 -4.90
CA TYR A 257 46.10 -25.19 -3.79
C TYR A 257 45.06 -24.12 -4.07
N GLU A 258 43.82 -24.53 -4.31
CA GLU A 258 42.74 -23.66 -4.75
C GLU A 258 41.46 -23.95 -3.98
N PHE A 259 40.65 -22.93 -3.74
CA PHE A 259 39.32 -23.13 -3.21
C PHE A 259 38.42 -23.75 -4.29
N ILE A 260 37.53 -24.68 -3.93
CA ILE A 260 36.62 -25.33 -4.89
C ILE A 260 35.76 -24.27 -5.61
N GLU A 261 35.24 -23.29 -4.87
CA GLU A 261 34.40 -22.23 -5.40
C GLU A 261 35.18 -21.35 -6.40
N ASP A 262 36.42 -21.01 -6.08
CA ASP A 262 37.32 -20.27 -6.97
C ASP A 262 37.67 -21.06 -8.23
N TYR A 263 37.88 -22.37 -8.10
CA TYR A 263 38.17 -23.29 -9.19
C TYR A 263 36.97 -23.45 -10.12
N ILE A 264 35.76 -23.55 -9.57
CA ILE A 264 34.51 -23.60 -10.34
C ILE A 264 34.35 -22.31 -11.16
N TRP A 265 34.60 -21.13 -10.56
CA TRP A 265 34.55 -19.86 -11.29
C TRP A 265 35.61 -19.80 -12.40
N ASP A 266 36.86 -20.16 -12.10
CA ASP A 266 37.95 -20.01 -13.06
C ASP A 266 37.87 -21.02 -14.21
N ARG A 267 37.45 -22.26 -13.93
CA ARG A 267 37.58 -23.40 -14.86
C ARG A 267 36.26 -23.96 -15.37
N CYS A 268 35.15 -23.77 -14.65
CA CYS A 268 33.83 -24.28 -15.03
C CYS A 268 32.89 -23.18 -15.53
N LEU A 269 33.34 -21.92 -15.62
CA LEU A 269 32.57 -20.83 -16.20
C LEU A 269 33.34 -20.25 -17.39
N PRO A 270 32.75 -20.22 -18.61
CA PRO A 270 33.39 -19.63 -19.79
C PRO A 270 33.72 -18.13 -19.60
N GLU A 271 34.75 -17.61 -20.26
CA GLU A 271 35.12 -16.19 -20.16
C GLU A 271 34.03 -15.25 -20.69
N SER A 272 33.35 -15.63 -21.77
CA SER A 272 32.18 -14.89 -22.28
C SER A 272 31.07 -14.80 -21.23
N ALA A 273 30.88 -15.86 -20.42
CA ALA A 273 29.93 -15.86 -19.33
C ALA A 273 30.37 -14.96 -18.15
N LYS A 274 31.64 -14.55 -18.06
CA LYS A 274 32.15 -13.63 -17.03
C LYS A 274 32.03 -12.17 -17.43
N GLU A 275 31.67 -11.85 -18.67
CA GLU A 275 31.51 -10.46 -19.10
C GLU A 275 30.42 -9.74 -18.29
N ILE A 276 30.66 -8.45 -18.00
CA ILE A 276 29.75 -7.62 -17.21
C ILE A 276 28.80 -6.93 -18.18
N THR A 277 27.50 -7.14 -17.93
CA THR A 277 26.43 -6.45 -18.64
C THR A 277 25.58 -5.75 -17.60
N ASP A 278 25.59 -4.41 -17.61
CA ASP A 278 24.80 -3.61 -16.68
C ASP A 278 23.43 -3.27 -17.29
N PRO A 279 22.35 -3.39 -16.51
CA PRO A 279 21.05 -2.87 -16.92
C PRO A 279 21.10 -1.33 -16.98
N PRO A 280 20.16 -0.69 -17.70
CA PRO A 280 20.06 0.75 -17.79
C PRO A 280 20.05 1.43 -16.42
N ASP A 281 20.73 2.57 -16.29
CA ASP A 281 20.74 3.35 -15.05
C ASP A 281 19.38 4.03 -14.81
N GLU A 282 18.91 4.02 -13.57
CA GLU A 282 17.70 4.73 -13.14
C GLU A 282 18.12 6.01 -12.41
N PRO A 283 18.14 7.17 -13.11
CA PRO A 283 18.78 8.38 -12.63
C PRO A 283 18.22 8.87 -11.29
N TYR A 284 16.96 8.58 -10.99
CA TYR A 284 16.29 9.01 -9.78
C TYR A 284 16.07 7.88 -8.77
N PHE A 285 16.80 6.78 -8.88
CA PHE A 285 16.68 5.65 -7.97
C PHE A 285 16.88 6.07 -6.50
N ILE A 286 16.00 5.56 -5.63
CA ILE A 286 16.08 5.69 -4.18
C ILE A 286 15.94 4.28 -3.61
N ASP A 287 16.90 3.86 -2.79
CA ASP A 287 16.88 2.53 -2.17
C ASP A 287 15.72 2.43 -1.17
N GLN A 288 14.99 1.32 -1.26
CA GLN A 288 13.79 1.07 -0.49
C GLN A 288 14.06 0.14 0.68
N LYS A 289 13.25 0.30 1.72
CA LYS A 289 13.26 -0.61 2.85
C LYS A 289 12.58 -1.93 2.47
N LEU A 290 13.29 -3.04 2.67
CA LEU A 290 12.73 -4.38 2.69
C LEU A 290 12.24 -4.69 4.10
N HIS A 291 10.99 -5.12 4.23
CA HIS A 291 10.36 -5.45 5.50
C HIS A 291 10.22 -6.96 5.67
N SER A 292 10.68 -7.50 6.80
CA SER A 292 10.51 -8.91 7.17
C SER A 292 10.16 -9.00 8.65
N LYS A 293 9.51 -10.08 9.11
CA LYS A 293 8.86 -10.22 10.45
C LYS A 293 9.63 -9.53 11.61
N GLY A 294 9.27 -8.27 11.89
CA GLY A 294 9.80 -7.47 13.01
C GLY A 294 11.04 -6.60 12.73
N PHE A 295 11.62 -6.62 11.53
CA PHE A 295 12.77 -5.77 11.17
C PHE A 295 12.65 -5.19 9.75
N SER A 296 13.42 -4.13 9.51
CA SER A 296 13.48 -3.43 8.23
C SER A 296 14.92 -3.04 7.94
N LEU A 297 15.37 -3.27 6.71
CA LEU A 297 16.69 -2.87 6.22
C LEU A 297 16.59 -2.33 4.80
N LEU A 298 17.59 -1.55 4.40
CA LEU A 298 17.68 -1.08 3.01
C LEU A 298 17.98 -2.27 2.08
N GLY A 299 17.35 -2.27 0.90
CA GLY A 299 17.43 -3.36 -0.04
C GLY A 299 18.86 -3.60 -0.55
N LEU A 300 19.59 -2.55 -0.90
CA LEU A 300 20.96 -2.72 -1.39
C LEU A 300 21.94 -3.11 -0.28
N GLU A 301 21.68 -2.71 0.97
CA GLU A 301 22.46 -3.20 2.13
C GLU A 301 22.27 -4.71 2.35
N PHE A 302 21.05 -5.21 2.12
CA PHE A 302 20.78 -6.65 2.12
C PHE A 302 21.56 -7.37 1.02
N VAL A 303 21.51 -6.88 -0.22
CA VAL A 303 22.23 -7.48 -1.36
C VAL A 303 23.73 -7.45 -1.12
N GLU A 304 24.28 -6.35 -0.61
CA GLU A 304 25.69 -6.27 -0.23
C GLU A 304 26.07 -7.33 0.80
N SER A 305 25.23 -7.53 1.83
CA SER A 305 25.44 -8.54 2.86
C SER A 305 25.38 -9.96 2.30
N LEU A 306 24.51 -10.20 1.32
CA LEU A 306 24.39 -11.47 0.61
C LEU A 306 25.62 -11.76 -0.25
N VAL A 307 26.09 -10.78 -1.03
CA VAL A 307 27.26 -10.90 -1.92
C VAL A 307 28.55 -11.11 -1.15
N LYS A 308 28.69 -10.43 0.00
CA LYS A 308 29.86 -10.54 0.89
C LYS A 308 29.77 -11.72 1.86
N ASN A 309 28.74 -12.57 1.77
CA ASN A 309 28.50 -13.70 2.68
C ASN A 309 28.53 -13.32 4.17
N LYS A 310 27.97 -12.16 4.54
CA LYS A 310 27.95 -11.65 5.92
C LYS A 310 26.71 -12.06 6.73
N LEU A 311 25.78 -12.81 6.11
CA LEU A 311 24.56 -13.26 6.76
C LEU A 311 24.83 -14.47 7.67
N ARG A 312 24.46 -14.37 8.95
CA ARG A 312 24.64 -15.44 9.95
C ARG A 312 23.86 -16.72 9.60
N ALA A 313 22.66 -16.57 9.05
CA ALA A 313 21.81 -17.67 8.62
C ALA A 313 21.39 -17.42 7.16
N LYS A 314 22.20 -17.91 6.23
CA LYS A 314 21.96 -17.76 4.79
C LYS A 314 20.88 -18.75 4.37
N LYS A 315 19.84 -18.24 3.71
CA LYS A 315 18.83 -19.05 3.04
C LYS A 315 19.14 -19.14 1.54
N PRO A 316 18.75 -20.22 0.85
CA PRO A 316 18.95 -20.31 -0.59
C PRO A 316 18.01 -19.41 -1.40
N ILE A 317 16.80 -19.16 -0.89
CA ILE A 317 15.76 -18.45 -1.62
C ILE A 317 15.37 -17.19 -0.85
N TYR A 318 15.37 -16.05 -1.55
CA TYR A 318 14.90 -14.76 -1.04
C TYR A 318 13.79 -14.26 -1.96
N VAL A 319 12.62 -13.99 -1.42
CA VAL A 319 11.47 -13.51 -2.20
C VAL A 319 11.09 -12.12 -1.72
N ILE A 320 10.95 -11.19 -2.66
CA ILE A 320 10.49 -9.83 -2.42
C ILE A 320 9.09 -9.70 -3.01
N PHE A 321 8.12 -9.61 -2.13
CA PHE A 321 6.75 -9.29 -2.48
C PHE A 321 6.49 -7.80 -2.47
N GLY A 322 5.66 -7.34 -3.37
CA GLY A 322 5.13 -5.99 -3.35
C GLY A 322 4.12 -5.79 -4.45
N ASP A 323 3.35 -4.71 -4.35
CA ASP A 323 2.37 -4.34 -5.35
C ASP A 323 3.00 -3.99 -6.71
N GLY A 324 2.18 -3.98 -7.76
CA GLY A 324 2.60 -3.43 -9.04
C GLY A 324 2.98 -1.95 -8.89
N GLY A 325 4.08 -1.55 -9.53
CA GLY A 325 4.62 -0.21 -9.38
C GLY A 325 5.39 0.07 -8.09
N ALA A 326 5.49 -0.89 -7.14
CA ALA A 326 6.23 -0.74 -5.89
C ALA A 326 7.77 -0.63 -6.06
N GLY A 327 8.30 -0.80 -7.27
CA GLY A 327 9.74 -0.69 -7.57
C GLY A 327 10.54 -1.99 -7.46
N LYS A 328 9.89 -3.15 -7.59
CA LYS A 328 10.52 -4.49 -7.61
C LYS A 328 11.56 -4.64 -8.74
N THR A 329 11.16 -4.41 -9.98
CA THR A 329 12.05 -4.43 -11.17
C THR A 329 13.26 -3.52 -10.99
N THR A 330 13.01 -2.26 -10.60
CA THR A 330 14.08 -1.30 -10.35
C THR A 330 15.04 -1.76 -9.25
N PHE A 331 14.53 -2.41 -8.20
CA PHE A 331 15.38 -3.02 -7.18
C PHE A 331 16.25 -4.15 -7.75
N CYS A 332 15.69 -5.02 -8.59
CA CYS A 332 16.44 -6.08 -9.24
C CYS A 332 17.56 -5.53 -10.14
N ASP A 333 17.28 -4.52 -10.96
CA ASP A 333 18.30 -3.87 -11.81
C ASP A 333 19.45 -3.29 -10.98
N GLN A 334 19.13 -2.60 -9.88
CA GLN A 334 20.12 -2.00 -9.00
C GLN A 334 20.91 -3.05 -8.20
N ALA A 335 20.30 -4.18 -7.87
CA ALA A 335 20.99 -5.32 -7.29
C ALA A 335 22.02 -5.91 -8.26
N VAL A 336 21.67 -6.05 -9.55
CA VAL A 336 22.61 -6.48 -10.61
C VAL A 336 23.79 -5.51 -10.71
N GLN A 337 23.53 -4.21 -10.83
CA GLN A 337 24.60 -3.19 -10.91
C GLN A 337 25.52 -3.23 -9.69
N LEU A 338 24.97 -3.41 -8.48
CA LEU A 338 25.76 -3.54 -7.26
C LEU A 338 26.67 -4.78 -7.31
N ILE A 339 26.15 -5.93 -7.75
CA ILE A 339 26.92 -7.18 -7.88
C ILE A 339 28.02 -7.02 -8.93
N ASN A 340 27.70 -6.46 -10.09
CA ASN A 340 28.64 -6.18 -11.18
C ASN A 340 29.75 -5.22 -10.76
N LYS A 341 29.44 -4.23 -9.92
CA LYS A 341 30.45 -3.34 -9.31
C LYS A 341 31.42 -4.11 -8.42
N TYR A 342 30.94 -5.08 -7.64
CA TYR A 342 31.82 -5.96 -6.86
C TYR A 342 32.64 -6.89 -7.74
N GLN A 343 32.07 -7.38 -8.84
CA GLN A 343 32.77 -8.19 -9.83
C GLN A 343 33.92 -7.40 -10.47
N SER A 344 33.67 -6.16 -10.90
CA SER A 344 34.68 -5.23 -11.42
C SER A 344 35.79 -4.95 -10.40
N GLY A 345 35.45 -4.98 -9.11
CA GLY A 345 36.38 -4.88 -7.99
C GLY A 345 37.20 -6.15 -7.71
N GLY A 346 37.06 -7.20 -8.53
CA GLY A 346 37.81 -8.46 -8.44
C GLY A 346 37.13 -9.56 -7.62
N LEU A 347 35.89 -9.37 -7.18
CA LEU A 347 35.13 -10.43 -6.51
C LEU A 347 34.61 -11.45 -7.54
N LYS A 348 34.83 -12.74 -7.30
CA LYS A 348 34.35 -13.83 -8.16
C LYS A 348 32.85 -14.10 -7.96
N LYS A 349 32.03 -13.14 -8.37
CA LYS A 349 30.57 -13.17 -8.28
C LYS A 349 29.98 -12.59 -9.56
N LYS A 350 28.88 -13.16 -10.04
CA LYS A 350 28.08 -12.63 -11.15
C LYS A 350 26.60 -12.68 -10.82
N ALA A 351 25.87 -11.67 -11.26
CA ALA A 351 24.41 -11.70 -11.30
C ALA A 351 23.92 -12.15 -12.67
N ILE A 352 22.89 -12.99 -12.71
CA ILE A 352 22.10 -13.26 -13.91
C ILE A 352 20.68 -12.81 -13.62
N LEU A 353 20.20 -11.82 -14.38
CA LEU A 353 18.83 -11.35 -14.34
C LEU A 353 18.00 -12.15 -15.34
N ILE A 354 16.89 -12.70 -14.87
CA ILE A 354 15.86 -13.33 -15.70
C ILE A 354 14.58 -12.54 -15.47
N SER A 355 14.05 -11.93 -16.52
CA SER A 355 12.80 -11.18 -16.50
C SER A 355 11.74 -11.85 -17.36
N SER A 356 10.49 -11.43 -17.18
CA SER A 356 9.38 -11.84 -18.05
C SER A 356 9.59 -11.44 -19.51
N PHE A 357 10.39 -10.41 -19.80
CA PHE A 357 10.71 -9.98 -21.17
C PHE A 357 11.64 -10.94 -21.90
N ASP A 358 12.45 -11.70 -21.16
CA ASP A 358 13.39 -12.66 -21.74
C ASP A 358 12.70 -13.98 -22.13
N ILE A 359 11.44 -14.17 -21.71
CA ILE A 359 10.62 -15.33 -22.11
C ILE A 359 10.05 -15.08 -23.51
N PRO A 360 10.35 -15.95 -24.50
CA PRO A 360 9.84 -15.82 -25.87
C PRO A 360 8.30 -15.81 -25.91
N ASP A 361 7.73 -14.94 -26.75
CA ASP A 361 6.26 -14.85 -26.93
C ASP A 361 5.69 -16.11 -27.60
N GLU A 362 6.46 -16.74 -28.50
CA GLU A 362 6.10 -18.01 -29.16
C GLU A 362 6.93 -19.17 -28.58
N ILE A 363 6.39 -19.84 -27.57
CA ILE A 363 7.01 -21.03 -27.01
C ILE A 363 6.63 -22.22 -27.90
N SER A 364 7.63 -22.90 -28.46
CA SER A 364 7.42 -24.05 -29.34
C SER A 364 6.46 -25.07 -28.70
N PRO A 365 5.59 -25.76 -29.47
CA PRO A 365 4.73 -26.83 -28.94
C PRO A 365 5.52 -27.96 -28.26
N SER A 366 6.79 -28.13 -28.64
CA SER A 366 7.78 -29.04 -28.04
C SER A 366 8.55 -28.45 -26.85
N GLY A 367 8.30 -27.19 -26.48
CA GLY A 367 8.96 -26.50 -25.37
C GLY A 367 8.60 -27.17 -24.06
N GLY A 368 9.62 -27.74 -23.41
CA GLY A 368 9.48 -28.56 -22.21
C GLY A 368 8.85 -27.81 -21.02
N LEU A 369 8.48 -28.60 -20.01
CA LEU A 369 7.98 -28.10 -18.75
C LEU A 369 9.12 -27.40 -17.99
N VAL A 370 8.83 -26.24 -17.39
CA VAL A 370 9.76 -25.45 -16.57
C VAL A 370 9.54 -25.81 -15.11
N ASP A 371 10.32 -26.78 -14.62
CA ASP A 371 10.28 -27.28 -13.24
C ASP A 371 11.58 -27.05 -12.47
N SER A 372 12.58 -26.42 -13.09
CA SER A 372 13.89 -26.19 -12.46
C SER A 372 14.53 -24.88 -12.89
N LEU A 373 15.45 -24.38 -12.07
CA LEU A 373 16.23 -23.17 -12.40
C LEU A 373 17.03 -23.32 -13.70
N GLN A 374 17.55 -24.50 -13.98
CA GLN A 374 18.25 -24.83 -15.23
C GLN A 374 17.30 -24.77 -16.42
N SER A 375 16.09 -25.35 -16.30
CA SER A 375 15.11 -25.32 -17.39
C SER A 375 14.65 -23.89 -17.72
N LEU A 376 14.50 -23.03 -16.70
CA LEU A 376 14.17 -21.62 -16.89
C LEU A 376 15.31 -20.87 -17.58
N TYR A 377 16.56 -21.11 -17.17
CA TYR A 377 17.74 -20.49 -17.79
C TYR A 377 17.92 -20.90 -19.25
N SER A 378 17.76 -22.19 -19.57
CA SER A 378 17.85 -22.69 -20.96
C SER A 378 16.72 -22.15 -21.84
N LEU A 379 15.52 -21.93 -21.30
CA LEU A 379 14.42 -21.32 -22.05
C LEU A 379 14.76 -19.88 -22.48
N VAL A 380 15.44 -19.14 -21.61
CA VAL A 380 15.78 -17.72 -21.81
C VAL A 380 17.04 -17.54 -22.67
N SER A 381 18.03 -18.42 -22.50
CA SER A 381 19.34 -18.28 -23.16
C SER A 381 19.32 -18.69 -24.64
N GLY A 382 18.32 -19.46 -25.07
CA GLY A 382 18.16 -19.86 -26.48
C GLY A 382 19.17 -20.93 -26.93
N VAL A 383 19.40 -21.04 -28.25
CA VAL A 383 20.24 -22.10 -28.85
C VAL A 383 21.74 -21.81 -28.70
N ASP A 384 22.12 -20.55 -28.47
CA ASP A 384 23.50 -20.11 -28.24
C ASP A 384 23.81 -20.08 -26.72
N ASP A 385 23.56 -21.19 -26.01
CA ASP A 385 23.81 -21.33 -24.58
C ASP A 385 25.27 -20.96 -24.25
N ILE A 386 25.46 -19.79 -23.62
CA ILE A 386 26.79 -19.33 -23.19
C ILE A 386 27.31 -20.21 -22.04
N ILE A 387 26.41 -20.82 -21.26
CA ILE A 387 26.73 -21.68 -20.11
C ILE A 387 25.91 -22.97 -20.22
N ASP A 388 26.57 -24.13 -20.22
CA ASP A 388 25.86 -25.41 -20.16
C ASP A 388 25.16 -25.63 -18.80
N ALA A 389 24.10 -26.44 -18.78
CA ALA A 389 23.28 -26.66 -17.59
C ALA A 389 24.07 -27.20 -16.36
N HIS A 390 25.14 -27.98 -16.59
CA HIS A 390 25.97 -28.50 -15.49
C HIS A 390 26.86 -27.42 -14.90
N SER A 391 27.54 -26.65 -15.76
CA SER A 391 28.35 -25.48 -15.37
C SER A 391 27.51 -24.43 -14.66
N PHE A 392 26.30 -24.16 -15.16
CA PHE A 392 25.36 -23.25 -14.53
C PHE A 392 24.98 -23.74 -13.13
N GLY A 393 24.53 -25.00 -13.00
CA GLY A 393 24.15 -25.58 -11.72
C GLY A 393 25.29 -25.59 -10.68
N LEU A 394 26.52 -25.85 -11.10
CA LEU A 394 27.70 -25.79 -10.21
C LEU A 394 27.99 -24.36 -9.74
N ASN A 395 27.95 -23.38 -10.64
CA ASN A 395 28.24 -21.98 -10.30
C ASN A 395 27.15 -21.35 -9.42
N VAL A 396 25.88 -21.75 -9.60
CA VAL A 396 24.79 -21.35 -8.68
C VAL A 396 24.98 -22.01 -7.32
N SER A 397 25.27 -23.32 -7.30
CA SER A 397 25.48 -24.08 -6.06
C SER A 397 26.63 -23.53 -5.22
N SER A 398 27.76 -23.21 -5.85
CA SER A 398 28.93 -22.60 -5.19
C SER A 398 28.70 -21.14 -4.77
N GLY A 399 27.57 -20.55 -5.17
CA GLY A 399 27.20 -19.16 -4.92
C GLY A 399 27.96 -18.16 -5.80
N ASN A 400 28.76 -18.61 -6.77
CA ASN A 400 29.47 -17.74 -7.70
C ASN A 400 28.51 -16.96 -8.61
N VAL A 401 27.40 -17.60 -8.99
CA VAL A 401 26.33 -16.99 -9.76
C VAL A 401 25.12 -16.81 -8.84
N LEU A 402 24.64 -15.57 -8.75
CA LEU A 402 23.41 -15.20 -8.06
C LEU A 402 22.33 -14.99 -9.12
N ILE A 403 21.23 -15.74 -9.03
CA ILE A 403 20.11 -15.57 -9.95
C ILE A 403 19.12 -14.57 -9.37
N ILE A 404 18.75 -13.58 -10.18
CA ILE A 404 17.71 -12.61 -9.88
C ILE A 404 16.57 -12.85 -10.86
N ILE A 405 15.39 -13.17 -10.35
CA ILE A 405 14.18 -13.38 -11.15
C ILE A 405 13.26 -12.19 -10.91
N ASP A 406 13.06 -11.36 -11.93
CA ASP A 406 12.12 -10.24 -11.87
C ASP A 406 10.77 -10.61 -12.51
N GLY A 407 9.69 -10.34 -11.79
CA GLY A 407 8.34 -10.61 -12.26
C GLY A 407 8.03 -12.10 -12.35
N LEU A 408 8.26 -12.89 -11.29
CA LEU A 408 7.91 -14.31 -11.27
C LEU A 408 6.42 -14.56 -11.56
N ASP A 409 5.54 -13.67 -11.08
CA ASP A 409 4.11 -13.70 -11.41
C ASP A 409 3.86 -13.49 -12.91
N GLU A 410 4.58 -12.57 -13.54
CA GLU A 410 4.48 -12.31 -14.98
C GLU A 410 5.02 -13.52 -15.80
N ILE A 411 6.11 -14.16 -15.34
CA ILE A 411 6.65 -15.40 -15.95
C ILE A 411 5.64 -16.54 -15.82
N GLN A 412 5.02 -16.71 -14.66
CA GLN A 412 3.99 -17.72 -14.44
C GLN A 412 2.76 -17.47 -15.33
N SER A 413 2.33 -16.21 -15.47
CA SER A 413 1.24 -15.82 -16.38
C SER A 413 1.56 -16.11 -17.84
N LYS A 414 2.80 -15.86 -18.30
CA LYS A 414 3.25 -16.19 -19.66
C LYS A 414 3.32 -17.69 -19.92
N LEU A 415 3.92 -18.45 -18.99
CA LEU A 415 4.17 -19.88 -19.14
C LEU A 415 2.94 -20.76 -18.82
N LYS A 416 1.95 -20.21 -18.10
CA LYS A 416 0.72 -20.89 -17.68
C LYS A 416 1.05 -22.24 -17.01
N GLU A 417 0.43 -23.32 -17.47
CA GLU A 417 0.61 -24.68 -16.93
C GLU A 417 2.02 -25.25 -17.14
N ARG A 418 2.86 -24.64 -17.99
CA ARG A 418 4.23 -25.12 -18.21
C ARG A 418 5.16 -24.78 -17.05
N PHE A 419 4.80 -23.84 -16.18
CA PHE A 419 5.62 -23.46 -15.03
C PHE A 419 5.11 -24.11 -13.74
N VAL A 420 5.93 -24.99 -13.15
CA VAL A 420 5.58 -25.72 -11.92
C VAL A 420 6.39 -25.16 -10.75
N LEU A 421 5.80 -24.19 -10.04
CA LEU A 421 6.47 -23.42 -8.98
C LEU A 421 7.01 -24.30 -7.84
N ASP A 422 6.27 -25.32 -7.40
CA ASP A 422 6.70 -26.18 -6.28
C ASP A 422 7.98 -26.95 -6.62
N ARG A 423 8.02 -27.57 -7.81
CA ARG A 423 9.22 -28.27 -8.30
C ARG A 423 10.39 -27.32 -8.53
N PHE A 424 10.08 -26.12 -9.02
CA PHE A 424 11.07 -25.07 -9.22
C PHE A 424 11.75 -24.69 -7.88
N ILE A 425 10.97 -24.49 -6.81
CA ILE A 425 11.50 -24.22 -5.46
C ILE A 425 12.36 -25.39 -4.97
N ASP A 426 11.91 -26.63 -5.16
CA ASP A 426 12.66 -27.82 -4.77
C ASP A 426 14.00 -27.95 -5.51
N SER A 427 14.04 -27.58 -6.79
CA SER A 427 15.29 -27.57 -7.57
C SER A 427 16.35 -26.63 -6.98
N VAL A 428 15.94 -25.49 -6.43
CA VAL A 428 16.84 -24.52 -5.79
C VAL A 428 17.35 -25.05 -4.45
N ARG A 429 16.52 -25.79 -3.70
CA ARG A 429 16.94 -26.48 -2.47
C ARG A 429 18.03 -27.51 -2.77
N GLU A 430 17.81 -28.36 -3.78
CA GLU A 430 18.79 -29.39 -4.18
C GLU A 430 20.14 -28.78 -4.61
N LEU A 431 20.12 -27.60 -5.25
CA LEU A 431 21.35 -26.86 -5.57
C LEU A 431 22.07 -26.33 -4.32
N ASN A 432 21.34 -26.04 -3.25
CA ASN A 432 21.92 -25.54 -2.01
C ASN A 432 22.58 -26.64 -1.17
N ASP A 433 22.11 -27.88 -1.24
CA ASP A 433 22.57 -29.00 -0.40
C ASP A 433 24.07 -29.30 -0.50
N THR A 434 24.71 -28.90 -1.60
CA THR A 434 26.11 -29.20 -1.90
C THR A 434 27.10 -28.25 -1.19
N TYR A 435 27.02 -26.94 -1.42
CA TYR A 435 27.94 -25.95 -0.84
C TYR A 435 27.32 -25.03 0.20
N LEU A 436 25.98 -25.04 0.33
CA LEU A 436 25.18 -24.19 1.22
C LEU A 436 25.38 -22.69 0.97
N ASN A 437 25.67 -22.36 -0.28
CA ASN A 437 25.97 -20.99 -0.71
C ASN A 437 25.08 -20.51 -1.85
N CYS A 438 24.08 -21.31 -2.25
CA CYS A 438 23.11 -20.97 -3.28
C CYS A 438 22.37 -19.69 -2.89
N SER A 439 22.07 -18.83 -3.87
CA SER A 439 21.33 -17.59 -3.65
C SER A 439 20.51 -17.27 -4.87
N VAL A 440 19.19 -17.41 -4.73
CA VAL A 440 18.21 -16.99 -5.73
C VAL A 440 17.33 -15.91 -5.10
N LEU A 441 17.31 -14.75 -5.74
CA LEU A 441 16.50 -13.61 -5.39
C LEU A 441 15.32 -13.54 -6.38
N MET A 442 14.10 -13.52 -5.88
CA MET A 442 12.90 -13.51 -6.71
C MET A 442 12.04 -12.30 -6.33
N ALA A 443 11.52 -11.59 -7.33
CA ALA A 443 10.53 -10.55 -7.15
C ALA A 443 9.18 -11.04 -7.68
N SER A 444 8.13 -10.90 -6.87
CA SER A 444 6.77 -11.32 -7.25
C SER A 444 5.69 -10.47 -6.57
N ARG A 445 4.43 -10.69 -6.91
CA ARG A 445 3.26 -10.18 -6.17
C ARG A 445 2.86 -11.17 -5.06
N GLU A 446 2.13 -10.67 -4.06
CA GLU A 446 1.77 -11.43 -2.85
C GLU A 446 0.88 -12.66 -3.11
N ILE A 447 0.29 -12.80 -4.30
CA ILE A 447 -0.53 -13.95 -4.67
C ILE A 447 0.19 -15.30 -4.50
N ASN A 448 1.51 -15.31 -4.73
CA ASN A 448 2.33 -16.52 -4.62
C ASN A 448 2.87 -16.76 -3.21
N GLN A 449 2.56 -15.90 -2.23
CA GLN A 449 3.15 -15.97 -0.88
C GLN A 449 3.02 -17.34 -0.22
N LYS A 450 1.86 -17.99 -0.35
CA LYS A 450 1.59 -19.30 0.25
C LYS A 450 2.57 -20.38 -0.22
N ALA A 451 2.95 -20.38 -1.49
CA ALA A 451 3.90 -21.36 -2.05
C ALA A 451 5.31 -21.21 -1.47
N PHE A 452 5.63 -20.03 -0.91
CA PHE A 452 6.94 -19.69 -0.39
C PHE A 452 7.05 -19.80 1.14
N GLU A 453 6.00 -20.26 1.84
CA GLU A 453 6.01 -20.45 3.29
C GLU A 453 6.85 -21.68 3.68
N SER A 454 8.17 -21.52 3.72
CA SER A 454 9.10 -22.59 4.14
C SER A 454 10.33 -22.07 4.88
N ASN A 455 11.02 -22.98 5.57
CA ASN A 455 12.21 -22.63 6.35
C ASN A 455 13.40 -22.21 5.46
N ASP A 456 13.47 -22.65 4.20
CA ASP A 456 14.54 -22.33 3.25
C ASP A 456 14.30 -21.03 2.46
N VAL A 457 13.15 -20.38 2.68
CA VAL A 457 12.78 -19.14 2.02
C VAL A 457 12.79 -17.99 3.02
N HIS A 458 13.39 -16.87 2.62
CA HIS A 458 13.23 -15.60 3.33
C HIS A 458 12.29 -14.70 2.55
N ILE A 459 11.23 -14.22 3.21
CA ILE A 459 10.23 -13.35 2.60
C ILE A 459 10.47 -11.91 3.05
N PHE A 460 10.56 -11.01 2.09
CA PHE A 460 10.58 -9.57 2.26
C PHE A 460 9.35 -8.94 1.59
N HIS A 461 8.89 -7.81 2.13
CA HIS A 461 7.88 -6.97 1.53
C HIS A 461 8.46 -5.60 1.18
N ILE A 462 8.21 -5.12 -0.03
CA ILE A 462 8.47 -3.77 -0.49
C ILE A 462 7.12 -3.04 -0.60
N LYS A 463 6.96 -2.00 0.22
CA LYS A 463 5.66 -1.33 0.40
C LYS A 463 5.55 0.04 -0.29
N GLY A 464 6.60 0.45 -1.00
CA GLY A 464 6.72 1.79 -1.59
C GLY A 464 7.44 2.79 -0.67
N PHE A 465 7.33 4.06 -1.01
CA PHE A 465 8.04 5.14 -0.33
C PHE A 465 7.24 5.68 0.86
N ASP A 466 7.90 5.80 2.00
CA ASP A 466 7.44 6.60 3.13
C ASP A 466 7.73 8.10 2.88
N GLU A 467 7.20 9.00 3.72
CA GLU A 467 7.38 10.45 3.55
C GLU A 467 8.86 10.87 3.41
N GLN A 468 9.77 10.20 4.13
CA GLN A 468 11.20 10.49 4.06
C GLN A 468 11.79 10.09 2.70
N LEU A 469 11.39 8.94 2.15
CA LEU A 469 11.81 8.49 0.82
C LEU A 469 11.16 9.34 -0.29
N ILE A 470 9.92 9.78 -0.11
CA ILE A 470 9.24 10.73 -1.03
C ILE A 470 10.03 12.04 -1.11
N GLU A 471 10.42 12.62 0.03
CA GLU A 471 11.24 13.84 0.07
C GLU A 471 12.57 13.67 -0.66
N LYS A 472 13.27 12.55 -0.41
CA LYS A 472 14.53 12.23 -1.10
C LYS A 472 14.33 12.11 -2.61
N TYR A 473 13.28 11.42 -3.05
CA TYR A 473 12.97 11.26 -4.46
C TYR A 473 12.68 12.60 -5.13
N LEU A 474 11.79 13.42 -4.56
CA LEU A 474 11.41 14.73 -5.10
C LEU A 474 12.62 15.68 -5.17
N ALA A 475 13.44 15.70 -4.12
CA ALA A 475 14.67 16.49 -4.08
C ALA A 475 15.68 16.05 -5.15
N LYS A 476 15.79 14.73 -5.40
CA LYS A 476 16.67 14.17 -6.44
C LYS A 476 16.11 14.46 -7.84
N ARG A 477 14.80 14.29 -8.05
CA ARG A 477 14.11 14.41 -9.35
C ARG A 477 14.08 15.81 -9.91
N PHE A 478 13.87 16.80 -9.05
CA PHE A 478 13.72 18.21 -9.43
C PHE A 478 14.97 19.05 -9.13
N LYS A 479 16.10 18.40 -8.83
CA LYS A 479 17.37 19.05 -8.61
C LYS A 479 17.76 19.89 -9.83
N GLY A 480 17.93 21.20 -9.64
CA GLY A 480 18.40 22.12 -10.68
C GLY A 480 17.33 22.65 -11.65
N LEU A 481 16.04 22.41 -11.39
CA LEU A 481 14.94 23.07 -12.13
C LEU A 481 14.63 24.46 -11.57
N ASP A 482 14.03 25.31 -12.41
CA ASP A 482 13.48 26.60 -11.99
C ASP A 482 12.20 26.38 -11.15
N SER A 483 12.05 27.12 -10.04
CA SER A 483 10.89 27.03 -9.13
C SER A 483 10.55 25.61 -8.59
N PRO A 484 11.53 24.84 -8.07
CA PRO A 484 11.31 23.45 -7.64
C PRO A 484 10.28 23.33 -6.51
N LEU A 485 10.18 24.33 -5.63
CA LEU A 485 9.20 24.35 -4.54
C LEU A 485 7.74 24.35 -5.04
N LYS A 486 7.45 25.02 -6.16
CA LYS A 486 6.09 25.05 -6.74
C LYS A 486 5.73 23.71 -7.37
N ILE A 487 6.67 23.11 -8.09
CA ILE A 487 6.49 21.79 -8.73
C ILE A 487 6.31 20.70 -7.66
N VAL A 488 7.11 20.76 -6.59
CA VAL A 488 6.98 19.85 -5.44
C VAL A 488 5.63 19.99 -4.74
N ALA A 489 5.15 21.23 -4.54
CA ALA A 489 3.82 21.46 -3.94
C ALA A 489 2.71 20.84 -4.79
N ARG A 490 2.71 21.08 -6.12
CA ARG A 490 1.76 20.45 -7.05
C ARG A 490 1.86 18.92 -7.06
N ALA A 491 3.07 18.37 -7.03
CA ALA A 491 3.26 16.91 -6.99
C ALA A 491 2.65 16.31 -5.72
N ARG A 492 2.80 16.98 -4.57
CA ARG A 492 2.18 16.56 -3.32
C ARG A 492 0.65 16.64 -3.36
N GLU A 493 0.08 17.67 -4.00
CA GLU A 493 -1.36 17.76 -4.23
C GLU A 493 -1.87 16.55 -5.03
N TYR A 494 -1.24 16.23 -6.17
CA TYR A 494 -1.63 15.06 -6.97
C TYR A 494 -1.42 13.73 -6.24
N ILE A 495 -0.35 13.58 -5.45
CA ILE A 495 -0.14 12.38 -4.63
C ILE A 495 -1.27 12.22 -3.61
N ALA A 496 -1.70 13.31 -2.98
CA ALA A 496 -2.80 13.30 -2.02
C ALA A 496 -4.16 13.00 -2.68
N GLU A 497 -4.37 13.45 -3.92
CA GLU A 497 -5.58 13.10 -4.70
C GLU A 497 -5.58 11.64 -5.15
N LEU A 498 -4.40 11.08 -5.46
CA LEU A 498 -4.23 9.71 -5.96
C LEU A 498 -4.13 8.67 -4.84
N GLY A 499 -3.84 9.05 -3.59
CA GLY A 499 -3.52 8.10 -2.52
C GLY A 499 -4.01 8.52 -1.13
N SER A 500 -4.67 7.58 -0.43
CA SER A 500 -5.09 7.70 0.97
C SER A 500 -4.14 7.00 1.97
N SER A 501 -3.02 6.42 1.51
CA SER A 501 -2.12 5.58 2.32
C SER A 501 -0.82 6.28 2.75
N SER A 502 -0.31 5.89 3.93
CA SER A 502 0.97 6.35 4.48
C SER A 502 2.22 5.95 3.67
N GLN A 503 2.04 5.14 2.62
CA GLN A 503 3.09 4.72 1.70
C GLN A 503 2.59 4.84 0.26
N VAL A 504 3.43 5.38 -0.63
CA VAL A 504 3.11 5.68 -2.02
C VAL A 504 4.02 4.88 -2.94
N THR A 505 3.47 4.25 -3.97
CA THR A 505 4.29 3.49 -4.92
C THR A 505 5.16 4.44 -5.76
N PRO A 506 6.40 4.04 -6.11
CA PRO A 506 7.25 4.81 -7.02
C PRO A 506 6.58 5.16 -8.36
N LEU A 507 5.68 4.30 -8.85
CA LEU A 507 4.91 4.57 -10.07
C LEU A 507 3.98 5.78 -9.92
N ILE A 508 3.17 5.83 -8.86
CA ILE A 508 2.28 6.97 -8.58
C ILE A 508 3.10 8.25 -8.42
N LEU A 509 4.22 8.17 -7.70
CA LEU A 509 5.11 9.30 -7.49
C LEU A 509 5.73 9.82 -8.79
N ARG A 510 6.15 8.93 -9.69
CA ARG A 510 6.65 9.30 -11.02
C ARG A 510 5.58 10.00 -11.85
N LEU A 511 4.36 9.45 -11.88
CA LEU A 511 3.23 10.01 -12.63
C LEU A 511 2.83 11.40 -12.11
N ALA A 512 2.74 11.56 -10.78
CA ALA A 512 2.48 12.85 -10.15
C ALA A 512 3.58 13.88 -10.47
N CYS A 513 4.86 13.46 -10.49
CA CYS A 513 5.98 14.32 -10.87
C CYS A 513 5.90 14.76 -12.35
N GLU A 514 5.56 13.84 -13.25
CA GLU A 514 5.40 14.12 -14.69
C GLU A 514 4.25 15.12 -14.93
N LEU A 515 3.14 14.99 -14.21
CA LEU A 515 2.04 15.97 -14.25
C LEU A 515 2.46 17.35 -13.74
N SER A 516 3.32 17.40 -12.72
CA SER A 516 3.69 18.63 -12.02
C SER A 516 4.71 19.49 -12.76
N ALA A 517 5.56 18.86 -13.59
CA ALA A 517 6.64 19.52 -14.33
C ALA A 517 6.21 20.21 -15.65
N GLU A 518 4.90 20.21 -15.98
CA GLU A 518 4.23 20.84 -17.14
C GLU A 518 4.31 20.09 -18.50
N GLY A 519 3.17 20.07 -19.22
CA GLY A 519 3.08 19.94 -20.69
C GLY A 519 3.30 18.57 -21.37
N GLY A 520 3.86 17.57 -20.70
CA GLY A 520 4.42 16.35 -21.32
C GLY A 520 3.47 15.34 -22.01
N MET A 521 2.21 15.69 -22.29
CA MET A 521 1.21 14.75 -22.82
C MET A 521 0.56 15.26 -24.11
N GLU A 522 1.34 15.84 -25.02
CA GLU A 522 0.83 16.12 -26.38
C GLU A 522 0.43 14.84 -27.13
N ARG A 523 1.10 13.71 -26.86
CA ARG A 523 0.82 12.43 -27.52
C ARG A 523 -0.57 11.85 -27.23
N LEU A 524 -1.14 12.08 -26.05
CA LEU A 524 -2.46 11.56 -25.70
C LEU A 524 -3.62 12.46 -26.13
N LYS A 525 -3.36 13.72 -26.52
CA LYS A 525 -4.43 14.64 -26.98
C LYS A 525 -5.15 14.14 -28.24
N HIS A 526 -4.54 13.22 -28.98
CA HIS A 526 -5.06 12.68 -30.24
C HIS A 526 -5.64 11.26 -30.12
N GLN A 527 -5.65 10.65 -28.94
CA GLN A 527 -6.35 9.38 -28.73
C GLN A 527 -7.85 9.63 -28.59
N GLN A 528 -8.65 8.81 -29.28
CA GLN A 528 -10.09 8.78 -29.12
C GLN A 528 -10.43 7.78 -28.01
N SER A 529 -11.24 8.21 -27.06
CA SER A 529 -11.82 7.37 -26.00
C SER A 529 -13.24 7.85 -25.73
N GLU A 530 -14.12 6.90 -25.41
CA GLU A 530 -15.50 7.21 -25.03
C GLU A 530 -15.59 7.81 -23.62
N TYR A 531 -14.68 7.39 -22.73
CA TYR A 531 -14.75 7.69 -21.30
C TYR A 531 -13.70 8.71 -20.83
N PHE A 532 -12.50 8.69 -21.41
CA PHE A 532 -11.37 9.49 -20.94
C PHE A 532 -11.36 10.89 -21.53
N LYS A 533 -11.08 11.89 -20.67
CA LYS A 533 -10.90 13.30 -21.04
C LYS A 533 -9.42 13.68 -20.96
N PHE A 534 -8.71 13.53 -22.09
CA PHE A 534 -7.25 13.75 -22.18
C PHE A 534 -6.81 15.22 -22.11
N ASP A 535 -7.70 16.15 -21.81
CA ASP A 535 -7.36 17.49 -21.36
C ASP A 535 -7.08 17.52 -19.84
N GLN A 536 -7.58 16.53 -19.09
CA GLN A 536 -7.45 16.42 -17.63
C GLN A 536 -6.23 15.61 -17.21
N ALA A 537 -5.63 15.99 -16.08
CA ALA A 537 -4.43 15.35 -15.54
C ALA A 537 -4.69 13.96 -14.95
N LEU A 538 -5.81 13.76 -14.25
CA LEU A 538 -6.15 12.49 -13.62
C LEU A 538 -6.44 11.40 -14.67
N ASP A 539 -7.26 11.70 -15.68
CA ASP A 539 -7.62 10.77 -16.76
C ASP A 539 -6.38 10.24 -17.49
N LYS A 540 -5.43 11.14 -17.73
CA LYS A 540 -4.11 10.81 -18.29
C LYS A 540 -3.35 9.78 -17.47
N VAL A 541 -3.33 9.95 -16.15
CA VAL A 541 -2.66 9.04 -15.22
C VAL A 541 -3.37 7.70 -15.16
N VAL A 542 -4.70 7.71 -15.01
CA VAL A 542 -5.50 6.49 -14.97
C VAL A 542 -5.35 5.70 -16.28
N TYR A 543 -5.35 6.39 -17.42
CA TYR A 543 -5.13 5.76 -18.73
C TYR A 543 -3.77 5.07 -18.79
N GLN A 544 -2.69 5.74 -18.39
CA GLN A 544 -1.35 5.14 -18.37
C GLN A 544 -1.23 3.96 -17.40
N LEU A 545 -1.92 4.01 -16.26
CA LEU A 545 -1.99 2.91 -15.32
C LEU A 545 -2.71 1.71 -15.94
N MET A 546 -3.88 1.92 -16.57
CA MET A 546 -4.63 0.87 -17.25
C MET A 546 -3.85 0.26 -18.42
N ASP A 547 -3.30 1.08 -19.31
CA ASP A 547 -2.53 0.65 -20.48
C ASP A 547 -1.34 -0.21 -20.07
N ARG A 548 -0.65 0.21 -18.99
CA ARG A 548 0.43 -0.56 -18.38
C ARG A 548 -0.04 -1.92 -17.85
N GLU A 549 -1.16 -1.98 -17.13
CA GLU A 549 -1.67 -3.25 -16.58
C GLU A 549 -2.08 -4.21 -17.70
N ILE A 550 -2.74 -3.71 -18.74
CA ILE A 550 -3.12 -4.49 -19.94
C ILE A 550 -1.88 -5.16 -20.55
N GLY A 551 -0.83 -4.37 -20.80
CA GLY A 551 0.40 -4.86 -21.42
C GLY A 551 1.21 -5.78 -20.51
N LYS A 552 1.45 -5.39 -19.24
CA LYS A 552 2.32 -6.16 -18.33
C LYS A 552 1.73 -7.46 -17.84
N GLN A 553 0.41 -7.51 -17.60
CA GLN A 553 -0.24 -8.70 -17.05
C GLN A 553 -0.84 -9.60 -18.13
N PHE A 554 -0.67 -9.27 -19.42
CA PHE A 554 -1.23 -10.02 -20.54
C PHE A 554 -2.74 -10.27 -20.36
N LEU A 555 -3.49 -9.21 -20.11
CA LEU A 555 -4.94 -9.29 -19.80
C LEU A 555 -5.83 -9.60 -21.01
N GLY A 556 -5.25 -9.67 -22.21
CA GLY A 556 -5.98 -9.90 -23.46
C GLY A 556 -6.78 -8.70 -23.98
N LEU A 557 -6.86 -7.59 -23.25
CA LEU A 557 -7.56 -6.38 -23.69
C LEU A 557 -6.76 -5.64 -24.77
N ARG A 558 -7.47 -4.95 -25.68
CA ARG A 558 -6.86 -4.12 -26.74
C ARG A 558 -6.88 -2.63 -26.41
N THR A 559 -7.84 -2.17 -25.61
CA THR A 559 -7.99 -0.75 -25.28
C THR A 559 -8.27 -0.55 -23.78
N CYS A 560 -7.93 0.63 -23.28
CA CYS A 560 -8.27 1.03 -21.91
C CYS A 560 -9.79 1.16 -21.71
N ASP A 561 -10.55 1.49 -22.76
CA ASP A 561 -12.01 1.57 -22.68
C ASP A 561 -12.62 0.20 -22.34
N GLN A 562 -12.08 -0.91 -22.86
CA GLN A 562 -12.54 -2.25 -22.48
C GLN A 562 -12.24 -2.57 -21.01
N TYR A 563 -11.12 -2.09 -20.47
CA TYR A 563 -10.85 -2.21 -19.04
C TYR A 563 -11.89 -1.37 -18.26
N PHE A 564 -12.11 -0.13 -18.69
CA PHE A 564 -13.11 0.75 -18.08
C PHE A 564 -14.49 0.09 -18.00
N GLU A 565 -14.94 -0.62 -19.05
CA GLU A 565 -16.19 -1.39 -19.04
C GLU A 565 -16.25 -2.40 -17.89
N ILE A 566 -15.17 -3.14 -17.64
CA ILE A 566 -15.10 -4.10 -16.53
C ILE A 566 -15.22 -3.38 -15.19
N LEU A 567 -14.49 -2.28 -14.99
CA LEU A 567 -14.58 -1.51 -13.74
C LEU A 567 -15.96 -0.90 -13.55
N ARG A 568 -16.55 -0.37 -14.63
CA ARG A 568 -17.90 0.15 -14.63
C ARG A 568 -18.88 -0.93 -14.19
N ASP A 569 -18.82 -2.13 -14.75
CA ASP A 569 -19.78 -3.17 -14.39
C ASP A 569 -19.62 -3.64 -12.94
N ILE A 570 -18.38 -3.72 -12.44
CA ILE A 570 -18.14 -3.94 -10.99
C ILE A 570 -18.84 -2.87 -10.15
N VAL A 571 -18.69 -1.59 -10.50
CA VAL A 571 -19.26 -0.47 -9.74
C VAL A 571 -20.78 -0.41 -9.84
N PHE A 572 -21.33 -0.48 -11.05
CA PHE A 572 -22.74 -0.22 -11.31
C PHE A 572 -23.62 -1.46 -11.26
N GLN A 573 -23.14 -2.65 -11.64
CA GLN A 573 -23.98 -3.86 -11.69
C GLN A 573 -23.86 -4.72 -10.42
N TYR A 574 -22.71 -4.65 -9.75
CA TYR A 574 -22.39 -5.50 -8.60
C TYR A 574 -22.09 -4.73 -7.31
N ASP A 575 -22.53 -3.48 -7.20
CA ASP A 575 -22.39 -2.66 -5.98
C ASP A 575 -20.92 -2.55 -5.50
N GLY A 576 -19.99 -2.49 -6.44
CA GLY A 576 -18.55 -2.37 -6.21
C GLY A 576 -17.81 -3.67 -5.90
N ARG A 577 -18.49 -4.83 -5.84
CA ARG A 577 -17.89 -6.11 -5.46
C ARG A 577 -18.36 -7.29 -6.31
N VAL A 578 -17.40 -8.04 -6.87
CA VAL A 578 -17.66 -9.24 -7.68
C VAL A 578 -16.93 -10.46 -7.13
N THR A 579 -17.54 -11.63 -7.28
CA THR A 579 -16.84 -12.91 -7.09
C THR A 579 -15.89 -13.20 -8.25
N GLU A 580 -15.02 -14.20 -8.09
CA GLU A 580 -14.11 -14.64 -9.15
C GLU A 580 -14.82 -15.08 -10.42
N ILE A 581 -15.94 -15.81 -10.28
CA ILE A 581 -16.74 -16.28 -11.41
C ILE A 581 -17.36 -15.09 -12.15
N GLU A 582 -17.97 -14.15 -11.41
CA GLU A 582 -18.57 -12.95 -12.00
C GLU A 582 -17.53 -12.06 -12.68
N LEU A 583 -16.33 -11.91 -12.09
CA LEU A 583 -15.24 -11.18 -12.73
C LEU A 583 -14.84 -11.84 -14.06
N PHE A 584 -14.77 -13.17 -14.10
CA PHE A 584 -14.39 -13.89 -15.32
C PHE A 584 -15.46 -13.76 -16.40
N ASP A 585 -16.74 -13.77 -16.03
CA ASP A 585 -17.84 -13.49 -16.95
C ASP A 585 -17.74 -12.05 -17.52
N LEU A 586 -17.43 -11.05 -16.68
CA LEU A 586 -17.21 -9.67 -17.14
C LEU A 586 -16.03 -9.57 -18.11
N VAL A 587 -14.93 -10.26 -17.83
CA VAL A 587 -13.78 -10.34 -18.73
C VAL A 587 -14.16 -11.00 -20.05
N ALA A 588 -14.92 -12.11 -20.01
CA ALA A 588 -15.40 -12.79 -21.21
C ALA A 588 -16.26 -11.87 -22.09
N LEU A 589 -17.16 -11.10 -21.46
CA LEU A 589 -18.00 -10.11 -22.13
C LEU A 589 -17.18 -8.98 -22.76
N ALA A 590 -16.20 -8.43 -22.04
CA ALA A 590 -15.32 -7.38 -22.54
C ALA A 590 -14.43 -7.83 -23.72
N LEU A 591 -14.09 -9.12 -23.76
CA LEU A 591 -13.32 -9.74 -24.83
C LEU A 591 -14.19 -10.23 -26.01
N ALA A 592 -15.51 -10.32 -25.83
CA ALA A 592 -16.42 -10.78 -26.87
C ALA A 592 -16.31 -9.93 -28.14
N GLY A 593 -16.13 -10.57 -29.29
CA GLY A 593 -16.00 -9.88 -30.59
C GLY A 593 -14.61 -9.32 -30.91
N THR A 594 -13.62 -9.48 -30.03
CA THR A 594 -12.22 -9.07 -30.31
C THR A 594 -11.45 -10.09 -31.15
N GLY A 595 -11.95 -11.33 -31.27
CA GLY A 595 -11.26 -12.44 -31.94
C GLY A 595 -10.15 -13.08 -31.11
N ILE A 596 -10.06 -12.79 -29.81
CA ILE A 596 -9.20 -13.47 -28.84
C ILE A 596 -10.06 -14.55 -28.17
N ASP A 597 -9.61 -15.81 -28.20
CA ASP A 597 -10.31 -16.89 -27.52
C ASP A 597 -10.30 -16.66 -26.00
N TYR A 598 -11.48 -16.74 -25.39
CA TYR A 598 -11.63 -16.71 -23.94
C TYR A 598 -10.94 -17.95 -23.35
N ASP A 599 -10.01 -17.71 -22.43
CA ASP A 599 -9.29 -18.73 -21.67
C ASP A 599 -9.31 -18.34 -20.19
N GLU A 600 -9.75 -19.24 -19.32
CA GLU A 600 -9.74 -19.04 -17.86
C GLU A 600 -8.33 -18.71 -17.35
N GLY A 601 -7.28 -19.21 -18.01
CA GLY A 601 -5.90 -18.85 -17.71
C GLY A 601 -5.62 -17.35 -17.86
N THR A 602 -6.20 -16.69 -18.87
CA THR A 602 -6.09 -15.24 -19.09
C THR A 602 -6.89 -14.45 -18.04
N SER A 603 -8.08 -14.93 -17.67
CA SER A 603 -8.91 -14.28 -16.64
C SER A 603 -8.25 -14.32 -15.26
N ARG A 604 -7.47 -15.37 -14.96
CA ARG A 604 -6.67 -15.44 -13.72
C ARG A 604 -5.61 -14.34 -13.63
N ASN A 605 -5.15 -13.76 -14.74
CA ASN A 605 -4.23 -12.62 -14.70
C ASN A 605 -4.86 -11.37 -14.07
N TYR A 606 -6.19 -11.28 -13.94
CA TYR A 606 -6.84 -10.17 -13.22
C TYR A 606 -6.63 -10.25 -11.70
N HIS A 607 -6.26 -11.41 -11.15
CA HIS A 607 -5.84 -11.53 -9.75
C HIS A 607 -4.61 -10.70 -9.43
N THR A 608 -3.79 -10.40 -10.43
CA THR A 608 -2.58 -9.59 -10.29
C THR A 608 -2.79 -8.15 -10.73
N SER A 609 -4.01 -7.69 -11.00
CA SER A 609 -4.25 -6.28 -11.34
C SER A 609 -3.91 -5.34 -10.17
N THR A 610 -3.27 -4.19 -10.46
CA THR A 610 -3.10 -3.11 -9.46
C THR A 610 -4.32 -2.23 -9.26
N LEU A 611 -5.32 -2.33 -10.13
CA LEU A 611 -6.55 -1.52 -10.08
C LEU A 611 -7.68 -2.23 -9.34
N LEU A 612 -7.53 -3.54 -9.11
CA LEU A 612 -8.44 -4.36 -8.33
C LEU A 612 -7.79 -4.75 -7.00
N SER A 613 -8.60 -4.85 -5.95
CA SER A 613 -8.23 -5.47 -4.68
C SER A 613 -8.96 -6.79 -4.51
N LYS A 614 -8.23 -7.85 -4.16
CA LYS A 614 -8.80 -9.16 -3.81
C LYS A 614 -8.90 -9.29 -2.29
N ASN A 615 -10.12 -9.37 -1.78
CA ASN A 615 -10.40 -9.70 -0.37
C ASN A 615 -11.12 -11.04 -0.33
N ASN A 616 -10.45 -12.08 0.18
CA ASN A 616 -10.96 -13.46 0.17
C ASN A 616 -11.28 -13.94 -1.27
N SER A 617 -12.56 -14.19 -1.56
CA SER A 617 -13.10 -14.65 -2.85
C SER A 617 -13.75 -13.53 -3.67
N GLU A 618 -13.66 -12.28 -3.21
CA GLU A 618 -14.28 -11.12 -3.84
C GLU A 618 -13.22 -10.12 -4.32
N PHE A 619 -13.59 -9.38 -5.36
CA PHE A 619 -12.81 -8.32 -5.97
C PHE A 619 -13.58 -7.02 -5.96
N SER A 620 -12.87 -5.93 -5.75
CA SER A 620 -13.40 -4.57 -5.83
C SER A 620 -12.40 -3.64 -6.49
N VAL A 621 -12.85 -2.45 -6.89
CA VAL A 621 -11.93 -1.37 -7.30
C VAL A 621 -11.05 -1.01 -6.11
N ARG A 622 -9.73 -0.95 -6.32
CA ARG A 622 -8.75 -0.84 -5.24
C ARG A 622 -8.76 0.52 -4.53
N TYR A 623 -9.06 1.58 -5.27
CA TYR A 623 -8.97 2.96 -4.77
C TYR A 623 -10.33 3.64 -4.85
N ASP A 624 -10.80 4.23 -3.75
CA ASP A 624 -12.06 4.99 -3.69
C ASP A 624 -12.06 6.16 -4.70
N SER A 625 -10.90 6.79 -4.92
CA SER A 625 -10.74 7.85 -5.91
C SER A 625 -10.89 7.34 -7.36
N LEU A 626 -10.49 6.09 -7.62
CA LEU A 626 -10.70 5.45 -8.92
C LEU A 626 -12.17 5.07 -9.11
N GLU A 627 -12.83 4.53 -8.09
CA GLU A 627 -14.27 4.28 -8.13
C GLU A 627 -15.05 5.57 -8.37
N PHE A 628 -14.74 6.64 -7.62
CA PHE A 628 -15.33 7.95 -7.80
C PHE A 628 -15.14 8.47 -9.24
N TRP A 629 -13.94 8.30 -9.79
CA TRP A 629 -13.62 8.68 -11.16
C TRP A 629 -14.43 7.87 -12.19
N VAL A 630 -14.55 6.54 -12.01
CA VAL A 630 -15.39 5.68 -12.86
C VAL A 630 -16.84 6.16 -12.83
N LYS A 631 -17.39 6.46 -11.64
CA LYS A 631 -18.75 7.00 -11.49
C LYS A 631 -18.91 8.32 -12.24
N ALA A 632 -18.00 9.27 -12.02
CA ALA A 632 -18.08 10.57 -12.67
C ALA A 632 -18.03 10.47 -14.20
N ARG A 633 -17.10 9.69 -14.77
CA ARG A 633 -16.95 9.56 -16.22
C ARG A 633 -18.09 8.80 -16.86
N TYR A 634 -18.53 7.68 -16.28
CA TYR A 634 -19.62 6.89 -16.86
C TYR A 634 -20.97 7.62 -16.79
N LEU A 635 -21.31 8.23 -15.65
CA LEU A 635 -22.56 9.00 -15.54
C LEU A 635 -22.57 10.20 -16.49
N THR A 636 -21.42 10.85 -16.70
CA THR A 636 -21.32 11.93 -17.69
C THR A 636 -21.47 11.42 -19.12
N TYR A 637 -20.86 10.27 -19.45
CA TYR A 637 -21.04 9.63 -20.74
C TYR A 637 -22.51 9.36 -21.03
N LEU A 638 -23.26 8.81 -20.06
CA LEU A 638 -24.69 8.54 -20.22
C LEU A 638 -25.51 9.82 -20.46
N LEU A 639 -25.24 10.88 -19.68
CA LEU A 639 -25.91 12.17 -19.84
C LEU A 639 -25.72 12.77 -21.23
N ASN A 640 -24.52 12.60 -21.80
CA ASN A 640 -24.18 13.20 -23.09
C ASN A 640 -24.60 12.35 -24.30
N THR A 641 -24.72 11.02 -24.15
CA THR A 641 -24.90 10.10 -25.29
C THR A 641 -26.27 9.42 -25.35
N LYS A 642 -26.97 9.28 -24.22
CA LYS A 642 -28.29 8.64 -24.15
C LYS A 642 -29.39 9.66 -23.95
N HIS A 643 -30.58 9.34 -24.45
CA HIS A 643 -31.81 10.10 -24.17
C HIS A 643 -32.40 9.75 -22.80
N ALA A 644 -32.27 8.51 -22.32
CA ALA A 644 -32.73 8.08 -20.99
C ALA A 644 -32.02 6.79 -20.58
N GLU A 645 -31.96 6.53 -19.27
CA GLU A 645 -31.48 5.25 -18.71
C GLU A 645 -32.64 4.48 -18.08
N LYS A 646 -32.65 3.17 -18.31
CA LYS A 646 -33.67 2.25 -17.77
C LYS A 646 -33.08 1.27 -16.76
N ASP A 647 -31.75 1.15 -16.72
CA ASP A 647 -31.08 0.34 -15.72
C ASP A 647 -31.28 0.94 -14.32
N PHE A 648 -31.99 0.20 -13.47
CA PHE A 648 -32.30 0.63 -12.11
C PHE A 648 -31.04 0.82 -11.25
N ASN A 649 -29.98 0.03 -11.47
CA ASN A 649 -28.76 0.15 -10.68
C ASN A 649 -28.01 1.45 -11.00
N ILE A 650 -27.98 1.84 -12.28
CA ILE A 650 -27.39 3.13 -12.70
C ILE A 650 -28.21 4.30 -12.13
N LEU A 651 -29.54 4.23 -12.22
CA LEU A 651 -30.43 5.24 -11.66
C LEU A 651 -30.29 5.34 -10.13
N ARG A 652 -30.06 4.21 -9.46
CA ARG A 652 -29.78 4.16 -8.03
C ARG A 652 -28.48 4.88 -7.67
N GLU A 653 -27.43 4.79 -8.49
CA GLU A 653 -26.18 5.51 -8.23
C GLU A 653 -26.37 7.04 -8.30
N PHE A 654 -27.17 7.55 -9.25
CA PHE A 654 -27.58 8.96 -9.26
C PHE A 654 -28.32 9.32 -7.97
N ALA A 655 -29.30 8.50 -7.57
CA ALA A 655 -30.11 8.74 -6.38
C ALA A 655 -29.31 8.69 -5.07
N GLN A 656 -28.27 7.87 -4.98
CA GLN A 656 -27.48 7.73 -3.76
C GLN A 656 -26.40 8.80 -3.62
N ASN A 657 -25.72 9.13 -4.73
CA ASN A 657 -24.52 9.98 -4.68
C ASN A 657 -24.77 11.44 -5.06
N CYS A 658 -25.86 11.75 -5.78
CA CYS A 658 -26.11 13.09 -6.33
C CYS A 658 -27.35 13.81 -5.76
N TYR A 659 -28.18 13.13 -4.95
CA TYR A 659 -29.50 13.66 -4.54
C TYR A 659 -29.48 14.97 -3.72
N ARG A 660 -28.34 15.33 -3.13
CA ARG A 660 -28.13 16.58 -2.37
C ARG A 660 -27.10 17.52 -3.04
N GLY A 661 -26.82 17.32 -4.33
CA GLY A 661 -25.67 17.95 -4.98
C GLY A 661 -24.36 17.32 -4.52
N GLY A 662 -23.28 18.13 -4.46
CA GLY A 662 -21.99 17.72 -3.89
C GLY A 662 -20.87 17.60 -4.92
N VAL A 663 -19.79 16.92 -4.54
CA VAL A 663 -18.55 16.85 -5.34
C VAL A 663 -18.77 16.07 -6.64
N LEU A 664 -19.52 14.97 -6.61
CA LEU A 664 -19.80 14.17 -7.81
C LEU A 664 -20.63 14.95 -8.83
N VAL A 665 -21.65 15.69 -8.38
CA VAL A 665 -22.45 16.55 -9.26
C VAL A 665 -21.57 17.60 -9.94
N LYS A 666 -20.72 18.29 -9.16
CA LYS A 666 -19.77 19.27 -9.71
C LYS A 666 -18.84 18.70 -10.76
N GLU A 667 -18.31 17.50 -10.51
CA GLU A 667 -17.41 16.82 -11.43
C GLU A 667 -18.14 16.38 -12.70
N ILE A 668 -19.36 15.86 -12.61
CA ILE A 668 -20.20 15.51 -13.77
C ILE A 668 -20.48 16.76 -14.61
N CYS A 669 -20.96 17.83 -13.98
CA CYS A 669 -21.37 19.07 -14.66
C CYS A 669 -20.21 19.79 -15.35
N LYS A 670 -18.96 19.55 -14.93
CA LYS A 670 -17.76 20.10 -15.60
C LYS A 670 -17.59 19.59 -17.04
N TYR A 671 -18.06 18.38 -17.36
CA TYR A 671 -17.90 17.75 -18.68
C TYR A 671 -19.23 17.37 -19.35
N LYS A 672 -20.34 17.70 -18.69
CA LYS A 672 -21.67 17.55 -19.26
C LYS A 672 -21.87 18.56 -20.40
N GLU A 673 -22.46 18.11 -21.51
CA GLU A 673 -22.86 18.99 -22.61
C GLU A 673 -24.11 19.82 -22.25
N VAL A 674 -24.26 21.00 -22.87
CA VAL A 674 -25.32 21.96 -22.52
C VAL A 674 -26.70 21.52 -23.05
N ASP A 675 -26.74 20.85 -24.19
CA ASP A 675 -27.96 20.56 -24.95
C ASP A 675 -28.52 19.14 -24.74
N THR A 676 -28.22 18.50 -23.61
CA THR A 676 -28.70 17.14 -23.32
C THR A 676 -30.17 17.15 -22.88
N ASP A 677 -30.96 16.21 -23.39
CA ASP A 677 -32.36 16.02 -22.99
C ASP A 677 -32.55 14.94 -21.91
N TYR A 678 -31.47 14.26 -21.50
CA TYR A 678 -31.48 13.15 -20.56
C TYR A 678 -32.27 13.42 -19.29
N GLU A 679 -31.98 14.51 -18.57
CA GLU A 679 -32.65 14.77 -17.30
C GLU A 679 -34.15 15.03 -17.49
N SER A 680 -34.52 15.73 -18.56
CA SER A 680 -35.92 16.00 -18.88
C SER A 680 -36.66 14.71 -19.18
N ALA A 681 -36.06 13.81 -19.96
CA ALA A 681 -36.65 12.53 -20.33
C ALA A 681 -36.90 11.65 -19.10
N VAL A 682 -35.88 11.46 -18.26
CA VAL A 682 -35.98 10.62 -17.06
C VAL A 682 -36.95 11.24 -16.05
N LEU A 683 -36.89 12.56 -15.81
CA LEU A 683 -37.81 13.23 -14.89
C LEU A 683 -39.28 13.09 -15.33
N ARG A 684 -39.56 13.17 -16.63
CA ARG A 684 -40.93 12.99 -17.15
C ARG A 684 -41.44 11.57 -16.94
N GLU A 685 -40.63 10.56 -17.23
CA GLU A 685 -40.98 9.16 -17.02
C GLU A 685 -41.29 8.88 -15.54
N PHE A 686 -40.42 9.35 -14.64
CA PHE A 686 -40.62 9.18 -13.20
C PHE A 686 -41.80 9.99 -12.67
N SER A 687 -42.01 11.23 -13.13
CA SER A 687 -43.13 12.08 -12.68
C SER A 687 -44.51 11.44 -12.89
N GLN A 688 -44.63 10.56 -13.88
CA GLN A 688 -45.87 9.86 -14.23
C GLN A 688 -46.03 8.50 -13.51
N SER A 689 -44.95 7.93 -12.94
CA SER A 689 -44.88 6.52 -12.52
C SER A 689 -44.46 6.26 -11.06
N VAL A 690 -44.21 7.29 -10.23
CA VAL A 690 -43.69 7.14 -8.83
C VAL A 690 -44.48 6.12 -7.97
N GLY A 691 -45.78 5.92 -8.21
CA GLY A 691 -46.61 4.95 -7.49
C GLY A 691 -46.39 3.47 -7.84
N GLU A 692 -45.63 3.16 -8.90
CA GLU A 692 -45.38 1.78 -9.38
C GLU A 692 -43.90 1.35 -9.26
N VAL A 693 -43.00 2.24 -8.83
CA VAL A 693 -41.57 1.95 -8.68
C VAL A 693 -41.32 1.12 -7.43
N LYS A 694 -40.50 0.05 -7.55
CA LYS A 694 -40.14 -0.88 -6.45
C LYS A 694 -39.54 -0.20 -5.19
N ASP A 695 -39.15 1.06 -5.26
CA ASP A 695 -38.65 1.87 -4.14
C ASP A 695 -38.95 3.37 -4.38
N GLU A 696 -40.05 3.85 -3.80
CA GLU A 696 -40.52 5.25 -3.93
C GLU A 696 -39.44 6.27 -3.51
N MET A 697 -38.63 5.94 -2.50
CA MET A 697 -37.62 6.84 -1.97
C MET A 697 -36.43 7.02 -2.92
N VAL A 698 -36.02 5.95 -3.61
CA VAL A 698 -35.00 6.02 -4.66
C VAL A 698 -35.46 6.92 -5.81
N GLY A 699 -36.73 6.81 -6.22
CA GLY A 699 -37.32 7.69 -7.23
C GLY A 699 -37.30 9.16 -6.82
N ARG A 700 -37.71 9.48 -5.60
CA ARG A 700 -37.66 10.85 -5.06
C ARG A 700 -36.24 11.41 -5.01
N LYS A 701 -35.27 10.61 -4.57
CA LYS A 701 -33.86 11.00 -4.54
C LYS A 701 -33.27 11.18 -5.95
N LEU A 702 -33.64 10.33 -6.90
CA LEU A 702 -33.24 10.46 -8.30
C LEU A 702 -33.74 11.78 -8.90
N MET A 703 -35.00 12.14 -8.67
CA MET A 703 -35.56 13.41 -9.14
C MET A 703 -34.74 14.60 -8.60
N SER A 704 -34.43 14.59 -7.31
CA SER A 704 -33.57 15.61 -6.69
C SER A 704 -32.17 15.63 -7.32
N ALA A 705 -31.56 14.47 -7.55
CA ALA A 705 -30.24 14.36 -8.16
C ALA A 705 -30.17 15.00 -9.55
N LEU A 706 -31.15 14.71 -10.41
CA LEU A 706 -31.22 15.25 -11.77
C LEU A 706 -31.49 16.76 -11.77
N LEU A 707 -32.26 17.27 -10.80
CA LEU A 707 -32.41 18.72 -10.60
C LEU A 707 -31.07 19.37 -10.25
N TYR A 708 -30.29 18.80 -9.32
CA TYR A 708 -28.96 19.36 -8.99
C TYR A 708 -28.01 19.33 -10.19
N ILE A 709 -27.95 18.24 -10.93
CA ILE A 709 -27.11 18.13 -12.13
C ILE A 709 -27.50 19.17 -13.18
N ASN A 710 -28.80 19.41 -13.35
CA ASN A 710 -29.25 20.39 -14.32
C ASN A 710 -29.01 21.84 -13.88
N PHE A 711 -29.02 22.13 -12.57
CA PHE A 711 -28.92 23.50 -12.05
C PHE A 711 -27.49 23.94 -11.69
N GLU A 712 -26.56 23.02 -11.52
CA GLU A 712 -25.16 23.33 -11.16
C GLU A 712 -24.55 24.33 -12.18
N GLY A 713 -23.97 25.42 -11.66
CA GLY A 713 -23.36 26.47 -12.49
C GLY A 713 -24.33 27.53 -13.05
N PHE A 714 -25.65 27.39 -12.84
CA PHE A 714 -26.68 28.28 -13.40
C PHE A 714 -27.54 28.99 -12.35
N ALA A 715 -26.95 29.42 -11.23
CA ALA A 715 -27.68 30.11 -10.16
C ALA A 715 -28.33 31.41 -10.67
N SER A 716 -29.66 31.42 -10.75
CA SER A 716 -30.45 32.46 -11.40
C SER A 716 -31.55 33.02 -10.47
N GLY A 717 -32.32 33.99 -10.97
CA GLY A 717 -33.45 34.55 -10.21
C GLY A 717 -34.55 33.50 -9.94
N ARG A 718 -35.40 33.74 -8.93
CA ARG A 718 -36.51 32.81 -8.55
C ARG A 718 -37.38 32.38 -9.74
N LYS A 719 -37.72 33.34 -10.60
CA LYS A 719 -38.53 33.11 -11.80
C LYS A 719 -37.80 32.21 -12.81
N GLU A 720 -36.55 32.54 -13.14
CA GLU A 720 -35.73 31.76 -14.08
C GLU A 720 -35.50 30.33 -13.59
N ASN A 721 -35.25 30.14 -12.29
CA ASN A 721 -35.14 28.81 -11.68
C ASN A 721 -36.44 28.02 -11.85
N SER A 722 -37.59 28.68 -11.71
CA SER A 722 -38.91 28.06 -11.85
C SER A 722 -39.24 27.71 -13.29
N ASP A 723 -38.96 28.62 -14.22
CA ASP A 723 -39.10 28.39 -15.66
C ASP A 723 -38.24 27.20 -16.11
N ARG A 724 -37.06 27.02 -15.49
CA ARG A 724 -36.19 25.86 -15.73
C ARG A 724 -36.77 24.56 -15.18
N VAL A 725 -37.32 24.56 -13.96
CA VAL A 725 -38.06 23.40 -13.43
C VAL A 725 -39.21 23.04 -14.38
N LEU A 726 -40.02 24.03 -14.79
CA LEU A 726 -41.13 23.84 -15.71
C LEU A 726 -40.68 23.25 -17.05
N GLY A 727 -39.56 23.74 -17.61
CA GLY A 727 -38.97 23.22 -18.84
C GLY A 727 -38.54 21.75 -18.74
N LEU A 728 -37.93 21.34 -17.63
CA LEU A 728 -37.52 19.94 -17.40
C LEU A 728 -38.72 19.00 -17.41
N PHE A 729 -39.80 19.39 -16.73
CA PHE A 729 -41.03 18.60 -16.66
C PHE A 729 -41.92 18.74 -17.90
N ALA A 730 -41.61 19.65 -18.85
CA ALA A 730 -42.46 20.06 -19.97
C ALA A 730 -43.88 20.47 -19.54
N ILE A 731 -43.95 21.35 -18.54
CA ILE A 731 -45.19 21.84 -17.97
C ILE A 731 -45.27 23.35 -18.20
N ASP A 732 -46.39 23.84 -18.73
CA ASP A 732 -46.62 25.28 -18.88
C ASP A 732 -46.88 25.95 -17.51
N ALA A 733 -46.51 27.22 -17.38
CA ALA A 733 -46.81 27.99 -16.17
C ALA A 733 -48.32 28.00 -15.85
N GLY A 734 -48.65 27.83 -14.59
CA GLY A 734 -50.01 27.69 -14.05
C GLY A 734 -50.47 26.24 -13.88
N ASN A 735 -49.73 25.26 -14.41
CA ASN A 735 -50.07 23.84 -14.27
C ASN A 735 -49.38 23.18 -13.07
N GLU A 736 -49.76 21.94 -12.78
CA GLU A 736 -49.30 21.14 -11.65
C GLU A 736 -48.03 20.35 -11.98
N VAL A 737 -46.96 20.54 -11.20
CA VAL A 737 -45.75 19.70 -11.21
C VAL A 737 -45.92 18.55 -10.23
N ARG A 738 -45.83 17.31 -10.72
CA ARG A 738 -45.98 16.10 -9.90
C ARG A 738 -44.65 15.59 -9.37
N ASN A 739 -44.67 15.13 -8.12
CA ASN A 739 -43.59 14.45 -7.42
C ASN A 739 -42.29 15.25 -7.27
N LEU A 740 -42.35 16.58 -7.42
CA LEU A 740 -41.18 17.45 -7.26
C LEU A 740 -40.48 17.16 -5.92
N SER A 741 -39.25 16.65 -6.00
CA SER A 741 -38.52 16.17 -4.84
C SER A 741 -37.19 16.89 -4.72
N VAL A 742 -36.93 17.44 -3.54
CA VAL A 742 -35.74 18.23 -3.22
C VAL A 742 -35.17 17.74 -1.90
N PHE A 743 -33.89 17.40 -1.90
CA PHE A 743 -33.12 17.06 -0.70
C PHE A 743 -31.98 18.06 -0.50
N GLY A 744 -31.83 18.56 0.72
CA GLY A 744 -30.85 19.58 1.09
C GLY A 744 -31.15 20.96 0.52
N GLU A 745 -30.12 21.80 0.49
CA GLU A 745 -30.23 23.18 0.02
C GLU A 745 -30.25 23.29 -1.50
N PHE A 746 -31.44 23.55 -2.05
CA PHE A 746 -31.65 23.83 -3.46
C PHE A 746 -31.94 25.31 -3.72
N TYR A 747 -32.03 25.70 -4.99
CA TYR A 747 -32.26 27.09 -5.39
C TYR A 747 -33.67 27.56 -4.99
N PRO A 748 -33.86 28.84 -4.60
CA PRO A 748 -35.19 29.39 -4.33
C PRO A 748 -36.06 29.44 -5.59
N LEU A 749 -37.33 29.04 -5.46
CA LEU A 749 -38.31 28.97 -6.55
C LEU A 749 -39.40 30.05 -6.42
N ASP A 750 -40.19 30.21 -7.47
CA ASP A 750 -41.38 31.04 -7.55
C ASP A 750 -42.61 30.16 -7.73
N PHE A 751 -43.19 29.72 -6.61
CA PHE A 751 -44.36 28.85 -6.60
C PHE A 751 -45.66 29.58 -6.97
N SER A 752 -45.61 30.86 -7.36
CA SER A 752 -46.75 31.52 -8.01
C SER A 752 -46.91 31.09 -9.47
N LEU A 753 -45.90 30.44 -10.04
CA LEU A 753 -45.91 29.99 -11.43
C LEU A 753 -46.42 28.55 -11.61
N PHE A 754 -46.56 27.76 -10.55
CA PHE A 754 -47.01 26.38 -10.63
C PHE A 754 -47.36 25.82 -9.25
N ASN A 755 -48.24 24.81 -9.24
CA ASN A 755 -48.58 24.06 -8.04
C ASN A 755 -47.78 22.76 -7.98
N VAL A 756 -47.57 22.21 -6.78
CA VAL A 756 -46.83 20.97 -6.58
C VAL A 756 -47.76 19.92 -6.00
N ARG A 757 -47.78 18.73 -6.61
CA ARG A 757 -48.53 17.58 -6.08
C ARG A 757 -47.62 16.40 -5.76
N GLY A 758 -47.79 15.80 -4.58
CA GLY A 758 -46.98 14.66 -4.15
C GLY A 758 -45.50 14.99 -3.95
N GLY A 759 -45.16 16.27 -3.73
CA GLY A 759 -43.78 16.73 -3.58
C GLY A 759 -43.13 16.26 -2.29
N TYR A 760 -41.80 16.19 -2.28
CA TYR A 760 -41.01 15.77 -1.11
C TYR A 760 -39.85 16.73 -0.87
N PHE A 761 -39.88 17.46 0.24
CA PHE A 761 -38.91 18.48 0.58
C PHE A 761 -38.23 18.12 1.90
N ASN A 762 -36.96 17.69 1.84
CA ASN A 762 -36.17 17.36 3.02
C ASN A 762 -34.98 18.32 3.12
N GLY A 763 -34.93 19.15 4.16
CA GLY A 763 -33.81 20.09 4.35
C GLY A 763 -33.76 21.26 3.35
N TYR A 764 -34.90 21.62 2.74
CA TYR A 764 -34.98 22.71 1.74
C TYR A 764 -35.22 24.08 2.39
N SER A 765 -34.19 24.67 3.04
CA SER A 765 -34.37 25.94 3.77
C SER A 765 -34.56 27.14 2.83
N ALA A 766 -34.17 27.02 1.57
CA ALA A 766 -34.50 28.00 0.53
C ALA A 766 -36.01 28.17 0.27
N LEU A 767 -36.88 27.31 0.82
CA LEU A 767 -38.33 27.55 0.86
C LEU A 767 -38.65 28.93 1.47
N GLY A 768 -37.98 29.33 2.56
CA GLY A 768 -38.16 30.65 3.17
C GLY A 768 -37.75 31.82 2.26
N ARG A 769 -36.87 31.57 1.29
CA ARG A 769 -36.44 32.56 0.28
C ARG A 769 -37.31 32.53 -0.99
N SER A 770 -38.09 31.48 -1.19
CA SER A 770 -38.96 31.30 -2.35
C SER A 770 -40.12 32.31 -2.37
N ASN A 771 -40.82 32.41 -3.50
CA ASN A 771 -42.10 33.12 -3.58
C ASN A 771 -43.22 32.11 -3.39
N VAL A 772 -44.12 32.35 -2.44
CA VAL A 772 -45.33 31.55 -2.24
C VAL A 772 -46.50 32.53 -2.21
N PRO A 773 -47.51 32.38 -3.09
CA PRO A 773 -48.68 33.26 -3.10
C PRO A 773 -49.43 33.20 -1.76
N VAL A 774 -50.12 34.28 -1.42
CA VAL A 774 -50.87 34.38 -0.16
C VAL A 774 -52.29 33.86 -0.39
N ASP A 775 -52.83 33.11 0.57
CA ASP A 775 -54.20 32.58 0.56
C ASP A 775 -54.54 31.65 -0.63
N GLU A 776 -53.53 31.09 -1.31
CA GLU A 776 -53.68 30.11 -2.39
C GLU A 776 -53.04 28.78 -2.00
N VAL A 777 -53.73 27.66 -2.30
CA VAL A 777 -53.20 26.30 -2.10
C VAL A 777 -52.20 26.00 -3.21
N VAL A 778 -50.94 25.81 -2.81
CA VAL A 778 -49.81 25.59 -3.73
C VAL A 778 -49.31 24.15 -3.64
N PHE A 779 -49.30 23.60 -2.43
CA PHE A 779 -48.78 22.28 -2.14
C PHE A 779 -49.93 21.31 -1.89
N HIS A 780 -49.97 20.25 -2.69
CA HIS A 780 -50.97 19.19 -2.62
C HIS A 780 -50.33 17.85 -2.23
N SER A 781 -50.78 17.23 -1.14
CA SER A 781 -50.27 15.94 -0.65
C SER A 781 -48.73 15.90 -0.56
N CYS A 782 -48.09 17.00 -0.14
CA CYS A 782 -46.63 17.14 -0.09
C CYS A 782 -46.07 16.80 1.30
N ILE A 783 -44.81 16.35 1.35
CA ILE A 783 -44.11 16.01 2.60
C ILE A 783 -42.94 16.99 2.83
N PHE A 784 -42.87 17.56 4.03
CA PHE A 784 -41.84 18.51 4.45
C PHE A 784 -41.13 18.02 5.70
N ASN A 785 -39.85 17.66 5.57
CA ASN A 785 -39.01 17.12 6.63
C ASN A 785 -37.76 17.99 6.85
N ASP A 786 -37.26 18.04 8.08
CA ASP A 786 -36.00 18.70 8.47
C ASP A 786 -35.87 20.17 7.97
N ILE A 787 -36.94 20.96 8.05
CA ILE A 787 -36.93 22.36 7.58
C ILE A 787 -36.44 23.29 8.69
N ASP A 788 -35.37 24.05 8.43
CA ASP A 788 -34.83 24.99 9.40
C ASP A 788 -35.62 26.32 9.44
N LYS A 789 -36.26 26.59 10.59
CA LYS A 789 -37.07 27.79 10.84
C LYS A 789 -36.30 29.10 10.77
N THR A 790 -34.97 29.10 10.93
CA THR A 790 -34.15 30.33 10.95
C THR A 790 -34.16 31.07 9.61
N PHE A 791 -34.48 30.40 8.50
CA PHE A 791 -34.44 30.95 7.16
C PHE A 791 -35.73 31.64 6.67
N PHE A 792 -36.80 31.67 7.49
CA PHE A 792 -38.11 32.20 7.08
C PHE A 792 -38.33 33.71 7.30
N GLY A 793 -37.44 34.38 8.04
CA GLY A 793 -37.43 35.86 8.15
C GLY A 793 -38.81 36.49 8.46
N LYS A 794 -39.20 37.52 7.71
CA LYS A 794 -40.51 38.21 7.80
C LYS A 794 -41.53 37.74 6.75
N LYS A 795 -41.24 36.67 6.02
CA LYS A 795 -42.14 36.15 4.98
C LYS A 795 -43.16 35.21 5.62
N HIS A 796 -44.37 35.26 5.11
CA HIS A 796 -45.51 34.60 5.72
C HIS A 796 -45.89 33.36 4.90
N LEU A 797 -45.62 32.18 5.44
CA LEU A 797 -46.34 30.97 5.06
C LEU A 797 -47.64 30.91 5.85
N SER A 798 -48.68 30.37 5.23
CA SER A 798 -50.02 30.24 5.81
C SER A 798 -50.51 28.82 5.68
N TRP A 799 -51.40 28.39 6.57
CA TRP A 799 -52.08 27.08 6.46
C TRP A 799 -52.81 26.94 5.11
N SER A 800 -53.31 28.03 4.54
CA SER A 800 -53.93 28.06 3.21
C SER A 800 -53.01 27.68 2.06
N ASN A 801 -51.69 27.63 2.26
CA ASN A 801 -50.75 27.22 1.21
C ASN A 801 -50.66 25.69 1.03
N PHE A 802 -51.19 24.93 1.98
CA PHE A 802 -51.10 23.47 2.03
C PHE A 802 -52.50 22.86 2.03
N ASP A 803 -52.70 21.77 1.30
CA ASP A 803 -53.91 20.97 1.45
C ASP A 803 -53.90 20.11 2.73
N SER A 804 -55.04 19.45 3.01
CA SER A 804 -55.21 18.62 4.22
C SER A 804 -54.29 17.41 4.28
N ASP A 805 -53.76 16.99 3.13
CA ASP A 805 -53.00 15.75 2.99
C ASP A 805 -51.49 16.00 3.07
N CYS A 806 -51.06 17.26 3.22
CA CYS A 806 -49.67 17.62 3.42
C CYS A 806 -49.15 17.20 4.80
N VAL A 807 -47.94 16.65 4.84
CA VAL A 807 -47.23 16.32 6.08
C VAL A 807 -46.17 17.39 6.35
N LEU A 808 -46.39 18.19 7.40
CA LEU A 808 -45.48 19.27 7.81
C LEU A 808 -44.70 18.87 9.07
N CYS A 809 -43.39 19.13 9.10
CA CYS A 809 -42.55 19.08 10.30
C CYS A 809 -42.91 20.18 11.31
N ASP A 810 -42.54 19.97 12.57
CA ASP A 810 -42.93 20.84 13.69
C ASP A 810 -42.36 22.26 13.54
N GLU A 811 -41.14 22.40 13.03
CA GLU A 811 -40.50 23.70 12.79
C GLU A 811 -41.28 24.54 11.78
N LEU A 812 -41.84 23.92 10.74
CA LEU A 812 -42.64 24.62 9.73
C LEU A 812 -44.00 25.04 10.30
N ARG A 813 -44.59 24.22 11.18
CA ARG A 813 -45.83 24.57 11.91
C ARG A 813 -45.59 25.77 12.82
N GLU A 814 -44.49 25.80 13.56
CA GLU A 814 -44.10 26.95 14.39
C GLU A 814 -43.96 28.25 13.58
N VAL A 815 -43.38 28.18 12.37
CA VAL A 815 -43.27 29.36 11.48
C VAL A 815 -44.64 29.87 11.03
N ILE A 816 -45.58 28.98 10.74
CA ILE A 816 -46.95 29.33 10.36
C ILE A 816 -47.70 29.92 11.56
N GLU A 817 -47.56 29.33 12.75
CA GLU A 817 -48.19 29.81 13.99
C GLU A 817 -47.65 31.18 14.42
N ALA A 818 -46.33 31.38 14.37
CA ALA A 818 -45.70 32.67 14.66
C ALA A 818 -46.19 33.78 13.69
N THR A 819 -46.45 33.41 12.43
CA THR A 819 -47.04 34.32 11.44
C THR A 819 -48.48 34.73 11.80
N ILE A 820 -49.26 33.84 12.39
CA ILE A 820 -50.61 34.13 12.88
C ILE A 820 -50.56 35.06 14.10
N GLU A 821 -49.69 34.76 15.06
CA GLU A 821 -49.51 35.60 16.26
C GLU A 821 -49.06 37.03 15.90
N ASP A 822 -48.17 37.19 14.92
CA ASP A 822 -47.71 38.52 14.48
C ASP A 822 -48.83 39.32 13.80
N LYS A 823 -49.72 38.65 13.03
CA LYS A 823 -50.91 39.29 12.44
C LYS A 823 -51.90 39.74 13.53
N GLU A 824 -52.11 38.93 14.57
CA GLU A 824 -52.98 39.28 15.71
C GLU A 824 -52.40 40.42 16.55
N LYS A 825 -51.11 40.38 16.90
CA LYS A 825 -50.40 41.47 17.62
C LYS A 825 -50.45 42.78 16.83
N ARG A 826 -50.32 42.75 15.50
CA ARG A 826 -50.43 43.95 14.66
C ARG A 826 -51.85 44.53 14.68
N ARG A 827 -52.88 43.69 14.67
CA ARG A 827 -54.29 44.14 14.85
C ARG A 827 -54.49 44.81 16.21
N ASP A 828 -53.95 44.25 17.27
CA ASP A 828 -54.00 44.84 18.60
C ASP A 828 -53.29 46.20 18.68
N TYR A 829 -52.17 46.36 17.98
CA TYR A 829 -51.47 47.65 17.88
C TYR A 829 -52.30 48.69 17.12
N VAL A 830 -52.91 48.32 15.99
CA VAL A 830 -53.81 49.22 15.23
C VAL A 830 -54.97 49.68 16.11
N VAL A 831 -55.65 48.74 16.77
CA VAL A 831 -56.79 49.03 17.65
C VAL A 831 -56.36 49.90 18.84
N GLY A 832 -55.22 49.59 19.46
CA GLY A 832 -54.67 50.34 20.59
C GLY A 832 -54.33 51.79 20.24
N ASP A 833 -53.68 52.01 19.10
CA ASP A 833 -53.31 53.34 18.64
C ASP A 833 -54.52 54.18 18.22
N LEU A 834 -55.50 53.57 17.53
CA LEU A 834 -56.80 54.19 17.25
C LEU A 834 -57.52 54.63 18.53
N LYS A 835 -57.58 53.76 19.54
CA LYS A 835 -58.18 54.11 20.85
C LYS A 835 -57.43 55.27 21.50
N LYS A 836 -56.10 55.32 21.41
CA LYS A 836 -55.29 56.39 22.00
C LYS A 836 -55.56 57.74 21.34
N ILE A 837 -55.63 57.77 20.01
CA ILE A 837 -55.95 58.98 19.24
C ILE A 837 -57.38 59.43 19.53
N LEU A 838 -58.34 58.52 19.47
CA LEU A 838 -59.73 58.86 19.73
C LEU A 838 -59.96 59.31 21.19
N ARG A 839 -59.24 58.75 22.17
CA ARG A 839 -59.28 59.23 23.56
C ARG A 839 -58.78 60.66 23.73
N ALA A 840 -57.80 61.10 22.93
CA ALA A 840 -57.28 62.46 23.04
C ALA A 840 -58.35 63.52 22.77
N GLY A 841 -59.29 63.23 21.86
CA GLY A 841 -60.44 64.08 21.56
C GLY A 841 -61.70 63.81 22.38
N PHE A 842 -61.75 62.75 23.20
CA PHE A 842 -62.95 62.35 23.93
C PHE A 842 -62.95 62.86 25.39
N LYS A 843 -63.91 63.72 25.76
CA LYS A 843 -64.01 64.27 27.11
C LYS A 843 -65.48 64.45 27.54
N GLY A 844 -65.82 63.98 28.74
CA GLY A 844 -67.17 64.17 29.31
C GLY A 844 -68.28 63.40 28.59
N GLY A 845 -67.97 62.26 27.98
CA GLY A 845 -68.94 61.42 27.27
C GLY A 845 -69.23 61.80 25.82
N ALA A 846 -68.54 62.82 25.28
CA ALA A 846 -68.61 63.25 23.89
C ALA A 846 -67.22 63.55 23.32
N PHE A 847 -67.10 63.53 21.99
CA PHE A 847 -65.90 63.95 21.29
C PHE A 847 -65.90 65.47 21.12
N VAL A 848 -64.83 66.12 21.56
CA VAL A 848 -64.71 67.58 21.57
C VAL A 848 -63.54 67.96 20.68
N TRP A 849 -63.64 69.11 20.02
CA TRP A 849 -62.54 69.64 19.23
C TRP A 849 -61.27 69.80 20.08
N LYS A 850 -60.12 69.38 19.53
CA LYS A 850 -58.79 69.53 20.14
C LYS A 850 -57.77 70.01 19.13
N SER A 851 -56.84 70.86 19.55
CA SER A 851 -55.76 71.36 18.70
C SER A 851 -54.78 70.26 18.32
N ASP A 852 -54.12 70.43 17.17
CA ASP A 852 -53.05 69.53 16.69
C ASP A 852 -51.93 69.31 17.72
N SER A 853 -51.60 70.35 18.49
CA SER A 853 -50.63 70.27 19.59
C SER A 853 -51.03 69.28 20.70
N VAL A 854 -52.32 69.15 21.01
CA VAL A 854 -52.81 68.22 22.04
C VAL A 854 -52.68 66.77 21.56
N TYR A 855 -52.99 66.49 20.29
CA TYR A 855 -52.77 65.17 19.71
C TYR A 855 -51.28 64.83 19.68
N LYS A 856 -50.42 65.77 19.28
CA LYS A 856 -48.95 65.58 19.32
C LYS A 856 -48.44 65.27 20.72
N GLN A 857 -48.98 65.92 21.75
CA GLN A 857 -48.59 65.68 23.14
C GLN A 857 -49.12 64.34 23.68
N GLN A 858 -50.40 64.02 23.46
CA GLN A 858 -51.05 62.85 24.06
C GLN A 858 -50.83 61.55 23.27
N CYS A 859 -50.48 61.65 21.99
CA CYS A 859 -50.26 60.52 21.09
C CYS A 859 -48.79 60.38 20.68
N ALA A 860 -47.85 60.86 21.50
CA ALA A 860 -46.41 60.83 21.19
C ALA A 860 -45.81 59.41 21.09
N SER A 861 -46.44 58.40 21.70
CA SER A 861 -45.99 57.00 21.73
C SER A 861 -47.01 56.05 21.09
N LEU A 862 -47.14 56.11 19.77
CA LEU A 862 -47.90 55.13 18.99
C LEU A 862 -47.04 53.87 18.75
N LYS A 863 -47.69 52.69 18.71
CA LYS A 863 -47.03 51.41 18.45
C LYS A 863 -46.84 51.13 16.96
N LEU A 864 -47.64 51.74 16.09
CA LEU A 864 -47.53 51.67 14.64
C LEU A 864 -46.37 52.51 14.10
N LYS A 865 -45.65 51.98 13.11
CA LYS A 865 -44.50 52.63 12.47
C LYS A 865 -44.85 53.82 11.56
N VAL A 866 -46.13 53.97 11.17
CA VAL A 866 -46.62 55.00 10.23
C VAL A 866 -46.55 56.42 10.82
N GLY A 867 -46.35 56.55 12.14
CA GLY A 867 -46.23 57.83 12.84
C GLY A 867 -47.55 58.60 12.93
N LEU A 868 -47.65 59.52 13.90
CA LEU A 868 -48.90 60.23 14.18
C LEU A 868 -49.41 61.06 12.99
N SER A 869 -48.53 61.72 12.25
CA SER A 869 -48.91 62.54 11.09
C SER A 869 -49.52 61.71 9.96
N GLY A 870 -48.90 60.57 9.65
CA GLY A 870 -49.41 59.64 8.64
C GLY A 870 -50.78 59.10 9.04
N LEU A 871 -50.91 58.63 10.29
CA LEU A 871 -52.19 58.09 10.77
C LEU A 871 -53.30 59.15 10.78
N MET A 872 -53.03 60.38 11.25
CA MET A 872 -54.01 61.46 11.26
C MET A 872 -54.47 61.83 9.84
N ASN A 873 -53.56 61.86 8.86
CA ASN A 873 -53.93 62.09 7.46
C ASN A 873 -54.86 60.99 6.93
N THR A 874 -54.59 59.72 7.25
CA THR A 874 -55.47 58.59 6.88
C THR A 874 -56.84 58.71 7.54
N LEU A 875 -56.92 59.07 8.82
CA LEU A 875 -58.19 59.26 9.51
C LEU A 875 -59.02 60.43 8.94
N ILE A 876 -58.35 61.45 8.37
CA ILE A 876 -59.01 62.56 7.69
C ILE A 876 -59.46 62.15 6.28
N SER A 877 -58.62 61.46 5.51
CA SER A 877 -58.99 61.00 4.16
C SER A 877 -60.15 60.01 4.18
N GLU A 878 -60.26 59.20 5.23
CA GLU A 878 -61.36 58.26 5.44
C GLU A 878 -62.59 58.92 6.11
N GLY A 879 -62.54 60.22 6.38
CA GLY A 879 -63.67 61.01 6.88
C GLY A 879 -64.03 60.77 8.35
N LEU A 880 -63.16 60.10 9.14
CA LEU A 880 -63.37 59.90 10.58
C LEU A 880 -63.15 61.21 11.35
N LEU A 881 -62.06 61.91 11.02
CA LEU A 881 -61.68 63.19 11.64
C LEU A 881 -61.81 64.34 10.64
N ILE A 882 -62.42 65.44 11.08
CA ILE A 882 -62.52 66.68 10.30
C ILE A 882 -61.51 67.68 10.87
N LYS A 883 -60.63 68.18 10.01
CA LYS A 883 -59.69 69.25 10.34
C LYS A 883 -60.37 70.60 10.19
N GLU A 884 -60.46 71.35 11.27
CA GLU A 884 -61.12 72.67 11.29
C GLU A 884 -60.38 73.68 12.18
N LEU A 885 -60.59 74.97 11.89
CA LEU A 885 -60.06 76.07 12.70
C LEU A 885 -60.82 76.19 14.02
N SER A 886 -60.10 76.53 15.09
CA SER A 886 -60.69 76.81 16.40
C SER A 886 -61.68 77.97 16.32
N LYS A 887 -62.81 77.85 17.01
CA LYS A 887 -63.80 78.93 17.13
C LYS A 887 -63.33 80.08 18.05
N VAL A 888 -62.24 79.90 18.78
CA VAL A 888 -61.79 80.80 19.87
C VAL A 888 -60.31 81.24 19.69
N SER A 889 -59.54 80.61 18.80
CA SER A 889 -58.12 80.92 18.57
C SER A 889 -57.70 80.67 17.12
N ALA A 890 -56.54 81.18 16.68
CA ALA A 890 -56.03 80.98 15.31
C ALA A 890 -55.44 79.57 15.03
N GLY A 891 -55.65 78.61 15.94
CA GLY A 891 -55.08 77.26 15.84
C GLY A 891 -55.96 76.30 15.04
N VAL A 892 -55.32 75.39 14.29
CA VAL A 892 -55.99 74.27 13.61
C VAL A 892 -56.09 73.06 14.55
N GLY A 893 -57.20 72.34 14.48
CA GLY A 893 -57.43 71.14 15.27
C GLY A 893 -58.43 70.19 14.61
N PHE A 894 -58.84 69.17 15.36
CA PHE A 894 -59.62 68.06 14.84
C PHE A 894 -60.87 67.84 15.67
N ARG A 895 -61.99 67.62 14.98
CA ARG A 895 -63.22 67.09 15.56
C ARG A 895 -63.59 65.77 14.91
N LEU A 896 -64.38 64.96 15.61
CA LEU A 896 -64.95 63.75 15.04
C LEU A 896 -66.13 64.11 14.13
N GLU A 897 -66.24 63.42 13.00
CA GLU A 897 -67.42 63.49 12.15
C GLU A 897 -68.67 62.95 12.89
N PRO A 898 -69.77 63.72 13.00
CA PRO A 898 -70.99 63.32 13.70
C PRO A 898 -71.49 61.90 13.40
N ALA A 899 -71.35 61.44 12.15
CA ALA A 899 -71.76 60.12 11.71
C ALA A 899 -71.05 58.96 12.44
N TYR A 900 -69.90 59.20 13.07
CA TYR A 900 -69.10 58.23 13.82
C TYR A 900 -69.22 58.40 15.34
N SER A 901 -70.02 59.36 15.82
CA SER A 901 -70.06 59.73 17.24
C SER A 901 -70.50 58.60 18.18
N LEU A 902 -71.53 57.83 17.79
CA LEU A 902 -72.01 56.69 18.55
C LEU A 902 -71.01 55.53 18.52
N GLU A 903 -70.52 55.19 17.33
CA GLU A 903 -69.58 54.09 17.09
C GLU A 903 -68.23 54.30 17.79
N VAL A 904 -67.69 55.52 17.77
CA VAL A 904 -66.46 55.85 18.50
C VAL A 904 -66.68 55.86 20.01
N LYS A 905 -67.85 56.30 20.49
CA LYS A 905 -68.18 56.23 21.92
C LYS A 905 -68.24 54.79 22.40
N GLU A 906 -68.93 53.91 21.67
CA GLU A 906 -69.01 52.47 21.99
C GLU A 906 -67.63 51.81 21.89
N PHE A 907 -66.83 52.14 20.88
CA PHE A 907 -65.47 51.64 20.73
C PHE A 907 -64.53 52.04 21.87
N LEU A 908 -64.66 53.26 22.40
CA LEU A 908 -63.83 53.73 23.50
C LEU A 908 -64.29 53.24 24.87
N THR A 909 -65.61 53.09 25.08
CA THR A 909 -66.20 52.80 26.39
C THR A 909 -66.52 51.33 26.60
N GLN A 910 -66.98 50.63 25.55
CA GLN A 910 -67.40 49.22 25.58
C GLN A 910 -66.47 48.32 24.75
N SER A 911 -65.52 48.90 24.01
CA SER A 911 -64.64 48.18 23.07
C SER A 911 -65.37 47.47 21.94
N LEU A 912 -66.59 47.92 21.60
CA LEU A 912 -67.36 47.43 20.46
C LEU A 912 -66.99 48.23 19.20
N THR A 913 -66.68 47.53 18.10
CA THR A 913 -66.47 48.14 16.79
C THR A 913 -67.76 48.04 15.97
N GLY A 914 -68.11 49.11 15.27
CA GLY A 914 -69.15 49.06 14.24
C GLY A 914 -68.57 48.78 12.86
N GLU A 915 -69.45 48.61 11.87
CA GLU A 915 -69.07 48.22 10.50
C GLU A 915 -68.11 49.21 9.84
N ARG A 916 -68.20 50.51 10.16
CA ARG A 916 -67.37 51.55 9.51
C ARG A 916 -65.99 51.61 10.15
N LEU A 917 -65.90 51.45 11.48
CA LEU A 917 -64.64 51.37 12.19
C LEU A 917 -63.89 50.08 11.87
N ASP A 918 -64.59 48.96 11.68
CA ASP A 918 -63.98 47.69 11.27
C ASP A 918 -63.38 47.78 9.85
N LYS A 919 -64.10 48.39 8.90
CA LYS A 919 -63.55 48.68 7.56
C LYS A 919 -62.28 49.54 7.62
N LEU A 920 -62.24 50.51 8.53
CA LEU A 920 -61.07 51.35 8.74
C LEU A 920 -59.91 50.59 9.38
N ILE A 921 -60.16 49.75 10.38
CA ILE A 921 -59.14 48.87 11.00
C ILE A 921 -58.56 47.92 9.95
N ALA A 922 -59.39 47.33 9.10
CA ALA A 922 -58.95 46.45 8.01
C ALA A 922 -58.03 47.18 7.02
N LYS A 923 -58.33 48.43 6.66
CA LYS A 923 -57.44 49.25 5.81
C LYS A 923 -56.12 49.60 6.51
N LEU A 924 -56.16 49.93 7.80
CA LEU A 924 -54.98 50.27 8.59
C LEU A 924 -54.06 49.07 8.87
N LEU A 925 -54.55 47.84 8.75
CA LEU A 925 -53.74 46.62 8.81
C LEU A 925 -52.86 46.41 7.56
N VAL A 926 -53.25 46.99 6.42
CA VAL A 926 -52.54 46.89 5.13
C VAL A 926 -51.46 47.97 5.00
N LEU A 927 -51.56 49.06 5.77
CA LEU A 927 -50.56 50.13 5.93
C LEU A 927 -49.43 49.70 6.88
#